data_AF-A0A1H5XJZ0-F1
#
_entry.id   AF-A0A1H5XJZ0-F1
#
_cell.length_a   1.000
_cell.length_b   1.000
_cell.length_c   1.000
_cell.angle_alpha   90.00
_cell.angle_beta   90.00
_cell.angle_gamma   90.00
#
_symmetry.space_group_name_H-M   'P 1'
#
loop_
_entity.id
_entity.type
_entity.pdbx_description
1 polymer ?
#
loop_
_entity_poly.entity_id
_entity_poly.type
_entity_poly.pdbx_seq_one_letter_code
_entity_poly.pdbx_strand_id
1 'polypeptide(L)'
;MAILDTDIKLMASERLADTEDGGGMMSAVVIEDGVVNNLFPDISRLDRTYGRVNLRKAFAAVRTANQDMYYGSHAILTDAPDDPRVSVVMFTTGSYTDERTQAQDRIESYVVRGPESPYVLLGDQLEGQRMLRLYSRLDAKLPEVGQVYLLREEDSSGDLTGNEQYVRIDSIEHGEQEFEDNAGVFTRRVYTLEIGTPLLYTFPGPQTASRYSAHGSPTLLRSTQVADASRYYGIVKLQEAIAPGDMTVKAETIYGQLVPSATVESPVVDVQAGVDRANIVAAGPAYSVSVTIANSSASFGRPVVRGSTTFGDYTDDGAGVMRDSGGTQRGLIDYETGLITGLSITGTRTFTATPAVAIYDTALTGSTLIELANRGYNYVKTLSPIPAPGTLFVDYMVDGEWYRMQDGGQGVLVDEYGGTGTINYATGSVVATLGGLPDVPSRVIYSWTTPVHYEIRTTDPDSEMPYLVFTVAQGEILPNSLTLTYDVDGTTKTITDDGAGNLQGDGTGRVIYGIGEVGLQPSVVPDSGAILQISYDTGGSEQETVSHSISGNDASFTVANAPIKVGTFVAEFDTTYTTDTTALEGIAGTRADDTGSSSARVTDNGNGTLSNGGTINYATGAVTMPVTWIEYIERAGWVYPEGGYDERDLPRTFTLNGSIAVRYTQDSVTPTAQSESAAIPNISVNLTPSTTRQIVPGSLEFVWNGLTIIDREGTLYAGWNRQTGAATAMGSINYATGVAQFDSYQGGGSNAITIKTLLTKMGAWLAYDLYFRTPGAPLRPASFYLRATRIDGVVVTGTPDGQGVISNADMSGSIDYETGVVDVRFGQFVLDSALTAAQKSQLWYDANDIEEDGTIWVPAPVDPGTMKFNAVVYSNMPLDASILGLDPVRLPIDGRVPIIRSGMVVVIHSTKTETLSNPLAANDTETLAFDKLASCVLEDQTGALVDGALYTVNRETGAVTMADPLDLSGYTQPLVARYRIEDMALVNEAQINGQLSLVGAIGRAYEPADTWISSALIFGDLGSRVHHMFSQATWTGTWSDARIGSTTTAQYNDLLYPIQVDNQNAIRERWAIIFTGSTTFNVVGETSGQIATGNTGTDCAPVNPVTGAPYFTILAAGWGSGWATNYVMRFNTDAAHAPIWIARTTVSGTPTTEDDSFKLQIRGDAG
;
A
#
# COMPACT_ATOMS: atom_id res chain seq x y z
N MET A 1 -6.46 -42.60 49.52
CA MET A 1 -5.83 -41.55 50.36
C MET A 1 -5.87 -40.32 49.48
N ALA A 2 -6.56 -39.26 49.89
CA ALA A 2 -6.84 -38.12 49.02
C ALA A 2 -5.57 -37.58 48.35
N ILE A 3 -5.67 -37.24 47.06
CA ILE A 3 -4.61 -36.60 46.28
C ILE A 3 -4.42 -35.18 46.84
N LEU A 4 -3.19 -34.83 47.22
CA LEU A 4 -2.83 -33.50 47.71
C LEU A 4 -2.15 -32.67 46.63
N ASP A 5 -2.14 -31.34 46.78
CA ASP A 5 -1.42 -30.44 45.87
C ASP A 5 0.06 -30.81 45.72
N THR A 6 0.67 -31.32 46.80
CA THR A 6 2.06 -31.79 46.80
C THR A 6 2.30 -33.04 45.96
N ASP A 7 1.25 -33.80 45.63
CA ASP A 7 1.34 -35.03 44.83
C ASP A 7 1.31 -34.75 43.33
N ILE A 8 0.91 -33.54 42.92
CA ILE A 8 0.91 -33.11 41.52
C ILE A 8 2.27 -32.52 41.17
N LYS A 9 2.98 -33.16 40.24
CA LYS A 9 4.35 -32.78 39.85
C LYS A 9 4.48 -32.60 38.35
N LEU A 10 5.34 -31.67 37.95
CA LEU A 10 5.90 -31.62 36.61
C LEU A 10 7.21 -32.43 36.60
N MET A 11 7.26 -33.48 35.80
CA MET A 11 8.40 -34.39 35.71
C MET A 11 9.16 -34.17 34.40
N ALA A 12 10.49 -34.22 34.46
CA ALA A 12 11.33 -34.12 33.27
C ALA A 12 11.24 -35.40 32.43
N SER A 13 11.37 -35.26 31.12
CA SER A 13 11.59 -36.40 30.23
C SER A 13 12.98 -37.03 30.47
N GLU A 14 13.17 -38.24 29.94
CA GLU A 14 14.41 -39.01 29.99
C GLU A 14 15.61 -38.17 29.57
N ARG A 15 15.45 -37.44 28.46
CA ARG A 15 16.42 -36.46 27.97
C ARG A 15 15.75 -35.11 27.89
N LEU A 16 15.94 -34.29 28.92
CA LEU A 16 15.55 -32.88 28.87
C LEU A 16 16.60 -32.11 28.05
N ALA A 17 16.63 -32.35 26.74
CA ALA A 17 17.54 -31.75 25.77
C ALA A 17 16.75 -31.16 24.58
N ASP A 18 17.31 -30.14 23.90
CA ASP A 18 16.79 -29.59 22.63
C ASP A 18 17.62 -30.15 21.45
N THR A 19 18.01 -31.42 21.56
CA THR A 19 18.70 -32.22 20.53
C THR A 19 17.69 -33.12 19.82
N GLU A 20 18.04 -33.70 18.68
CA GLU A 20 17.16 -34.60 17.91
C GLU A 20 16.55 -35.72 18.78
N ASP A 21 17.35 -36.28 19.68
CA ASP A 21 17.00 -37.36 20.60
C ASP A 21 16.43 -36.87 21.96
N GLY A 22 16.18 -35.57 22.11
CA GLY A 22 15.56 -34.99 23.29
C GLY A 22 14.12 -35.47 23.46
N GLY A 23 13.62 -35.59 24.69
CA GLY A 23 12.30 -36.17 24.98
C GLY A 23 12.41 -37.56 25.58
N GLY A 24 11.62 -38.50 25.08
CA GLY A 24 11.54 -39.88 25.58
C GLY A 24 10.52 -40.07 26.71
N MET A 25 10.75 -41.08 27.55
CA MET A 25 9.88 -41.44 28.68
C MET A 25 9.96 -40.45 29.83
N MET A 26 9.05 -40.55 30.81
CA MET A 26 9.14 -39.79 32.04
C MET A 26 10.31 -40.29 32.92
N SER A 27 11.11 -39.36 33.45
CA SER A 27 12.20 -39.66 34.39
C SER A 27 11.76 -39.51 35.86
N ALA A 28 12.64 -39.85 36.81
CA ALA A 28 12.43 -39.56 38.24
C ALA A 28 12.57 -38.07 38.60
N VAL A 29 13.12 -37.26 37.70
CA VAL A 29 13.55 -35.89 38.01
C VAL A 29 12.33 -34.98 37.98
N VAL A 30 12.07 -34.33 39.12
CA VAL A 30 11.03 -33.31 39.25
C VAL A 30 11.57 -31.99 38.71
N ILE A 31 10.76 -31.29 37.93
CA ILE A 31 10.98 -29.90 37.56
C ILE A 31 10.42 -29.05 38.70
N GLU A 32 11.29 -28.69 39.64
CA GLU A 32 10.93 -27.92 40.83
C GLU A 32 10.49 -26.49 40.46
N ASP A 33 9.47 -25.99 41.15
CA ASP A 33 8.97 -24.62 40.97
C ASP A 33 10.00 -23.59 41.45
N GLY A 34 10.06 -22.44 40.78
CA GLY A 34 10.95 -21.31 41.12
C GLY A 34 12.46 -21.56 40.88
N VAL A 35 12.87 -22.73 40.40
CA VAL A 35 14.29 -23.02 40.12
C VAL A 35 14.64 -22.58 38.70
N VAL A 36 15.56 -21.61 38.61
CA VAL A 36 16.04 -21.07 37.33
C VAL A 36 16.70 -22.17 36.49
N ASN A 37 16.40 -22.15 35.19
CA ASN A 37 17.00 -22.99 34.16
C ASN A 37 16.82 -24.51 34.27
N ASN A 38 15.87 -24.99 35.10
CA ASN A 38 15.62 -26.43 35.22
C ASN A 38 14.73 -27.03 34.11
N LEU A 39 14.04 -26.19 33.31
CA LEU A 39 13.26 -26.61 32.14
C LEU A 39 13.87 -26.14 30.81
N PHE A 40 14.22 -24.85 30.71
CA PHE A 40 14.92 -24.26 29.56
C PHE A 40 16.21 -23.57 30.04
N PRO A 41 17.31 -23.63 29.28
CA PRO A 41 18.50 -22.84 29.59
C PRO A 41 18.30 -21.35 29.25
N ASP A 42 19.25 -20.51 29.68
CA ASP A 42 19.34 -19.10 29.32
C ASP A 42 19.24 -18.88 27.80
N ILE A 43 18.66 -17.73 27.41
CA ILE A 43 18.60 -17.32 26.00
C ILE A 43 19.95 -16.67 25.63
N SER A 44 20.65 -17.23 24.64
CA SER A 44 21.95 -16.72 24.26
C SER A 44 21.84 -15.44 23.41
N ARG A 45 22.95 -14.68 23.32
CA ARG A 45 23.03 -13.51 22.41
C ARG A 45 22.80 -13.90 20.95
N LEU A 46 23.16 -15.12 20.56
CA LEU A 46 22.97 -15.60 19.20
C LEU A 46 21.48 -15.87 18.93
N ASP A 47 20.79 -16.47 19.90
CA ASP A 47 19.34 -16.72 19.82
C ASP A 47 18.56 -15.40 19.73
N ARG A 48 19.04 -14.34 20.40
CA ARG A 48 18.48 -12.98 20.30
C ARG A 48 18.80 -12.27 18.98
N THR A 49 19.82 -12.68 18.24
CA THR A 49 20.18 -12.08 16.95
C THR A 49 19.40 -12.71 15.80
N TYR A 50 19.38 -14.04 15.72
CA TYR A 50 18.73 -14.77 14.62
C TYR A 50 17.26 -15.10 14.89
N GLY A 51 16.87 -15.15 16.17
CA GLY A 51 15.65 -15.81 16.62
C GLY A 51 15.86 -17.32 16.75
N ARG A 52 15.10 -17.97 17.64
CA ARG A 52 15.20 -19.42 17.89
C ARG A 52 13.91 -20.03 18.45
N VAL A 53 13.66 -21.30 18.11
CA VAL A 53 12.65 -22.15 18.72
C VAL A 53 13.32 -23.30 19.48
N ASN A 54 12.98 -23.48 20.75
CA ASN A 54 13.39 -24.62 21.57
C ASN A 54 12.17 -25.47 21.92
N LEU A 55 12.30 -26.79 21.79
CA LEU A 55 11.24 -27.75 22.15
C LEU A 55 11.66 -28.56 23.38
N ARG A 56 10.80 -28.63 24.40
CA ARG A 56 11.04 -29.44 25.60
C ARG A 56 9.84 -30.30 25.92
N LYS A 57 10.09 -31.56 26.26
CA LYS A 57 9.07 -32.49 26.74
C LYS A 57 9.09 -32.55 28.26
N ALA A 58 7.91 -32.51 28.85
CA ALA A 58 7.69 -32.71 30.28
C ALA A 58 6.43 -33.57 30.48
N PHE A 59 6.23 -34.04 31.71
CA PHE A 59 5.07 -34.86 32.07
C PHE A 59 4.34 -34.27 33.27
N ALA A 60 3.04 -34.07 33.13
CA ALA A 60 2.17 -33.82 34.26
C ALA A 60 1.89 -35.14 34.97
N ALA A 61 2.29 -35.31 36.23
CA ALA A 61 2.19 -36.58 36.94
C ALA A 61 1.50 -36.45 38.31
N VAL A 62 0.67 -37.44 38.64
CA VAL A 62 0.04 -37.63 39.96
C VAL A 62 0.82 -38.70 40.70
N ARG A 63 1.42 -38.35 41.84
CA ARG A 63 2.35 -39.23 42.56
C ARG A 63 1.80 -39.70 43.91
N THR A 64 0.72 -40.47 43.88
CA THR A 64 0.17 -41.10 45.08
C THR A 64 0.50 -42.60 45.15
N ALA A 65 0.68 -43.12 46.38
CA ALA A 65 0.87 -44.55 46.63
C ALA A 65 -0.47 -45.34 46.61
N ASN A 66 -1.38 -44.99 45.70
CA ASN A 66 -2.70 -45.60 45.52
C ASN A 66 -3.17 -45.45 44.06
N GLN A 67 -4.42 -45.86 43.77
CA GLN A 67 -5.06 -45.79 42.45
C GLN A 67 -6.13 -44.69 42.36
N ASP A 68 -6.12 -43.72 43.27
CA ASP A 68 -7.14 -42.66 43.28
C ASP A 68 -7.00 -41.85 41.99
N MET A 69 -8.13 -41.49 41.36
CA MET A 69 -8.14 -40.89 40.03
C MET A 69 -8.17 -39.36 40.13
N TYR A 70 -7.38 -38.69 39.29
CA TYR A 70 -7.39 -37.24 39.15
C TYR A 70 -8.24 -36.86 37.93
N TYR A 71 -9.44 -36.35 38.21
CA TYR A 71 -10.48 -36.16 37.21
C TYR A 71 -10.28 -34.88 36.40
N GLY A 72 -10.65 -34.92 35.12
CA GLY A 72 -10.65 -33.72 34.27
C GLY A 72 -9.29 -33.04 34.15
N SER A 73 -8.21 -33.82 34.18
CA SER A 73 -6.84 -33.31 34.23
C SER A 73 -6.50 -32.49 32.98
N HIS A 74 -5.87 -31.34 33.17
CA HIS A 74 -5.44 -30.44 32.11
C HIS A 74 -4.26 -29.56 32.53
N ALA A 75 -3.57 -28.96 31.55
CA ALA A 75 -2.53 -27.97 31.78
C ALA A 75 -2.88 -26.62 31.13
N ILE A 76 -2.51 -25.53 31.81
CA ILE A 76 -2.60 -24.16 31.28
C ILE A 76 -1.30 -23.40 31.57
N LEU A 77 -1.03 -22.36 30.79
CA LEU A 77 -0.09 -21.32 31.20
C LEU A 77 -0.83 -20.33 32.10
N THR A 78 -0.21 -19.91 33.20
CA THR A 78 -0.80 -18.97 34.18
C THR A 78 -0.07 -17.64 34.22
N ASP A 79 1.22 -17.61 33.90
CA ASP A 79 1.98 -16.38 33.69
C ASP A 79 2.69 -16.51 32.33
N ALA A 80 2.58 -15.47 31.49
CA ALA A 80 3.32 -15.35 30.24
C ALA A 80 4.74 -14.82 30.50
N PRO A 81 5.70 -15.02 29.58
CA PRO A 81 6.98 -14.30 29.61
C PRO A 81 6.79 -12.79 29.74
N ASP A 82 7.63 -12.15 30.54
CA ASP A 82 7.63 -10.69 30.73
C ASP A 82 8.26 -9.98 29.52
N ASP A 83 9.20 -10.63 28.84
CA ASP A 83 9.78 -10.10 27.61
C ASP A 83 8.85 -10.35 26.41
N PRO A 84 8.30 -9.32 25.75
CA PRO A 84 7.39 -9.49 24.62
C PRO A 84 8.04 -10.14 23.39
N ARG A 85 9.37 -10.29 23.37
CA ARG A 85 10.10 -11.04 22.33
C ARG A 85 10.18 -12.54 22.61
N VAL A 86 9.69 -13.00 23.75
CA VAL A 86 9.67 -14.42 24.13
C VAL A 86 8.22 -14.90 24.17
N SER A 87 7.93 -16.00 23.50
CA SER A 87 6.61 -16.63 23.46
C SER A 87 6.74 -18.09 23.90
N VAL A 88 5.74 -18.59 24.62
CA VAL A 88 5.65 -19.98 25.04
C VAL A 88 4.32 -20.56 24.61
N VAL A 89 4.38 -21.69 23.91
CA VAL A 89 3.22 -22.42 23.40
C VAL A 89 3.34 -23.89 23.78
N MET A 90 2.25 -24.49 24.24
CA MET A 90 2.17 -25.92 24.53
C MET A 90 1.49 -26.68 23.39
N PHE A 91 1.89 -27.92 23.18
CA PHE A 91 1.21 -28.87 22.30
C PHE A 91 1.45 -30.31 22.78
N THR A 92 0.86 -31.29 22.10
CA THR A 92 1.11 -32.70 22.38
C THR A 92 1.07 -33.53 21.11
N THR A 93 1.92 -34.56 21.03
CA THR A 93 1.86 -35.61 20.02
C THR A 93 0.95 -36.77 20.48
N GLY A 94 0.58 -36.79 21.77
CA GLY A 94 -0.09 -37.91 22.42
C GLY A 94 0.82 -39.09 22.76
N SER A 95 2.09 -39.07 22.31
CA SER A 95 3.05 -40.13 22.58
C SER A 95 3.75 -39.93 23.93
N TYR A 96 4.01 -41.05 24.61
CA TYR A 96 4.73 -41.06 25.89
C TYR A 96 6.22 -41.25 25.70
N THR A 97 6.65 -41.71 24.52
CA THR A 97 8.04 -42.10 24.24
C THR A 97 8.66 -41.29 23.11
N ASP A 98 7.91 -40.35 22.53
CA ASP A 98 8.41 -39.57 21.40
C ASP A 98 9.57 -38.65 21.76
N GLU A 99 10.43 -38.47 20.78
CA GLU A 99 11.61 -37.61 20.79
C GLU A 99 11.34 -36.31 20.01
N ARG A 100 12.27 -35.36 20.10
CA ARG A 100 12.15 -34.00 19.59
C ARG A 100 11.94 -34.00 18.08
N THR A 101 12.63 -34.85 17.34
CA THR A 101 12.45 -34.98 15.88
C THR A 101 11.00 -35.30 15.53
N GLN A 102 10.35 -36.20 16.27
CA GLN A 102 8.94 -36.57 16.03
C GLN A 102 7.98 -35.43 16.40
N ALA A 103 8.31 -34.64 17.43
CA ALA A 103 7.56 -33.45 17.79
C ALA A 103 7.72 -32.32 16.76
N GLN A 104 8.93 -32.14 16.23
CA GLN A 104 9.23 -31.23 15.12
C GLN A 104 8.47 -31.63 13.86
N ASP A 105 8.54 -32.90 13.43
CA ASP A 105 7.81 -33.42 12.27
C ASP A 105 6.30 -33.13 12.38
N ARG A 106 5.77 -33.26 13.61
CA ARG A 106 4.37 -33.00 13.93
C ARG A 106 4.02 -31.51 13.82
N ILE A 107 4.89 -30.60 14.23
CA ILE A 107 4.72 -29.15 14.06
C ILE A 107 4.79 -28.78 12.56
N GLU A 108 5.81 -29.26 11.87
CA GLU A 108 6.08 -28.92 10.47
C GLU A 108 5.13 -29.61 9.48
N SER A 109 4.33 -30.57 9.92
CA SER A 109 3.21 -31.12 9.13
C SER A 109 2.05 -30.12 8.90
N TYR A 110 2.27 -28.82 9.10
CA TYR A 110 1.36 -27.76 8.68
C TYR A 110 1.27 -27.66 7.15
N VAL A 111 2.37 -27.83 6.43
CA VAL A 111 2.38 -28.07 4.98
C VAL A 111 2.71 -29.53 4.72
N VAL A 112 1.81 -30.24 4.04
CA VAL A 112 1.94 -31.66 3.73
C VAL A 112 2.02 -31.92 2.23
N ARG A 113 2.55 -33.09 1.89
CA ARG A 113 2.66 -33.61 0.52
C ARG A 113 1.29 -33.68 -0.17
N GLY A 114 1.19 -33.05 -1.33
CA GLY A 114 0.07 -33.16 -2.27
C GLY A 114 0.38 -34.07 -3.46
N PRO A 115 -0.49 -34.07 -4.50
CA PRO A 115 -0.23 -34.78 -5.74
C PRO A 115 0.99 -34.24 -6.48
N GLU A 116 1.53 -35.05 -7.40
CA GLU A 116 2.57 -34.64 -8.33
C GLU A 116 2.14 -33.40 -9.11
N SER A 117 3.04 -32.44 -9.23
CA SER A 117 2.82 -31.21 -10.00
C SER A 117 2.96 -31.51 -11.51
N PRO A 118 2.45 -30.64 -12.39
CA PRO A 118 2.65 -30.80 -13.84
C PRO A 118 4.09 -30.50 -14.31
N TYR A 119 5.02 -30.16 -13.40
CA TYR A 119 6.39 -29.78 -13.72
C TYR A 119 7.36 -30.90 -13.36
N VAL A 120 8.38 -31.05 -14.19
CA VAL A 120 9.41 -32.08 -14.06
C VAL A 120 10.77 -31.39 -14.00
N LEU A 121 11.69 -31.87 -13.15
CA LEU A 121 13.06 -31.34 -13.12
C LEU A 121 13.74 -31.48 -14.50
N LEU A 122 14.63 -30.55 -14.83
CA LEU A 122 15.48 -30.58 -16.02
C LEU A 122 16.95 -30.47 -15.60
N GLY A 123 17.67 -31.57 -15.69
CA GLY A 123 19.02 -31.72 -15.14
C GLY A 123 19.04 -31.88 -13.63
N ASP A 124 20.22 -32.16 -13.10
CA ASP A 124 20.43 -32.34 -11.65
C ASP A 124 20.43 -30.99 -10.95
N GLN A 125 19.63 -30.87 -9.89
CA GLN A 125 19.59 -29.67 -9.04
C GLN A 125 20.56 -29.91 -7.87
N LEU A 126 21.63 -29.13 -7.81
CA LEU A 126 22.76 -29.39 -6.91
C LEU A 126 22.55 -28.77 -5.53
N GLU A 127 23.12 -29.42 -4.52
CA GLU A 127 23.22 -28.86 -3.17
C GLU A 127 23.83 -27.45 -3.19
N GLY A 128 23.26 -26.53 -2.41
CA GLY A 128 23.63 -25.12 -2.33
C GLY A 128 23.00 -24.22 -3.39
N GLN A 129 22.37 -24.76 -4.43
CA GLN A 129 21.69 -23.95 -5.44
C GLN A 129 20.43 -23.28 -4.88
N ARG A 130 20.16 -22.05 -5.33
CA ARG A 130 18.92 -21.30 -5.05
C ARG A 130 18.02 -21.21 -6.27
N MET A 131 18.21 -22.10 -7.23
CA MET A 131 17.47 -22.13 -8.49
C MET A 131 17.06 -23.56 -8.80
N LEU A 132 15.86 -23.72 -9.36
CA LEU A 132 15.34 -24.98 -9.88
C LEU A 132 15.05 -24.85 -11.36
N ARG A 133 15.58 -25.79 -12.15
CA ARG A 133 15.27 -25.86 -13.57
C ARG A 133 14.24 -26.93 -13.84
N LEU A 134 13.12 -26.56 -14.46
CA LEU A 134 11.98 -27.44 -14.71
C LEU A 134 11.55 -27.42 -16.18
N TYR A 135 10.72 -28.39 -16.58
CA TYR A 135 9.96 -28.31 -17.82
C TYR A 135 8.51 -28.79 -17.63
N SER A 136 7.62 -28.32 -18.50
CA SER A 136 6.22 -28.79 -18.59
C SER A 136 5.71 -28.76 -20.02
N ARG A 137 4.47 -29.22 -20.22
CA ARG A 137 3.71 -28.93 -21.43
C ARG A 137 3.39 -27.43 -21.52
N LEU A 138 3.12 -26.95 -22.74
CA LEU A 138 2.79 -25.55 -23.01
C LEU A 138 1.44 -25.10 -22.41
N ASP A 139 0.52 -26.05 -22.18
CA ASP A 139 -0.82 -25.84 -21.61
C ASP A 139 -0.85 -25.93 -20.07
N ALA A 140 0.27 -26.26 -19.41
CA ALA A 140 0.33 -26.23 -17.96
C ALA A 140 0.18 -24.80 -17.44
N LYS A 141 -0.58 -24.62 -16.35
CA LYS A 141 -0.61 -23.36 -15.60
C LYS A 141 0.82 -23.01 -15.18
N LEU A 142 1.16 -21.72 -15.14
CA LEU A 142 2.44 -21.27 -14.59
C LEU A 142 2.46 -21.49 -13.06
N PRO A 143 3.63 -21.79 -12.46
CA PRO A 143 3.76 -21.76 -11.00
C PRO A 143 3.47 -20.35 -10.47
N GLU A 144 3.08 -20.24 -9.20
CA GLU A 144 2.86 -18.95 -8.55
C GLU A 144 4.02 -18.60 -7.64
N VAL A 145 4.45 -17.33 -7.65
CA VAL A 145 5.43 -16.83 -6.68
C VAL A 145 4.84 -16.93 -5.26
N GLY A 146 5.66 -17.34 -4.31
CA GLY A 146 5.27 -17.64 -2.93
C GLY A 146 4.70 -19.04 -2.71
N GLN A 147 4.40 -19.79 -3.78
CA GLN A 147 3.93 -21.17 -3.67
C GLN A 147 5.02 -22.08 -3.11
N VAL A 148 4.63 -23.03 -2.26
CA VAL A 148 5.54 -24.06 -1.73
C VAL A 148 5.38 -25.36 -2.51
N TYR A 149 6.49 -25.90 -3.01
CA TYR A 149 6.58 -27.23 -3.62
C TYR A 149 7.42 -28.17 -2.77
N LEU A 150 7.26 -29.47 -2.97
CA LEU A 150 8.08 -30.52 -2.37
C LEU A 150 8.88 -31.23 -3.46
N LEU A 151 10.20 -31.19 -3.36
CA LEU A 151 11.12 -32.06 -4.10
C LEU A 151 11.22 -33.38 -3.34
N ARG A 152 10.98 -34.51 -4.01
CA ARG A 152 11.00 -35.81 -3.33
C ARG A 152 11.43 -36.95 -4.26
N GLU A 153 12.41 -37.73 -3.82
CA GLU A 153 12.85 -38.93 -4.53
C GLU A 153 11.96 -40.14 -4.19
N GLU A 154 11.22 -40.68 -5.17
CA GLU A 154 10.20 -41.73 -4.95
C GLU A 154 10.43 -42.97 -5.84
N ASP A 155 10.03 -44.15 -5.35
CA ASP A 155 9.89 -45.33 -6.19
C ASP A 155 8.54 -45.37 -6.94
N SER A 156 8.33 -46.41 -7.75
CA SER A 156 7.09 -46.62 -8.50
C SER A 156 5.86 -46.91 -7.62
N SER A 157 6.04 -47.14 -6.32
CA SER A 157 4.97 -47.33 -5.34
C SER A 157 4.62 -46.02 -4.59
N GLY A 158 5.40 -44.95 -4.80
CA GLY A 158 5.25 -43.65 -4.11
C GLY A 158 5.95 -43.58 -2.75
N ASP A 159 6.81 -44.56 -2.46
CA ASP A 159 7.61 -44.62 -1.24
C ASP A 159 8.89 -43.82 -1.41
N LEU A 160 9.33 -43.16 -0.33
CA LEU A 160 10.56 -42.35 -0.34
C LEU A 160 11.78 -43.26 -0.53
N THR A 161 12.61 -42.97 -1.54
CA THR A 161 13.86 -43.73 -1.81
C THR A 161 15.13 -42.94 -1.56
N GLY A 162 15.05 -41.62 -1.54
CA GLY A 162 16.17 -40.69 -1.34
C GLY A 162 15.78 -39.53 -0.43
N ASN A 163 16.11 -38.31 -0.84
CA ASN A 163 15.87 -37.11 -0.05
C ASN A 163 14.51 -36.46 -0.35
N GLU A 164 14.06 -35.59 0.55
CA GLU A 164 12.96 -34.67 0.29
C GLU A 164 13.25 -33.28 0.86
N GLN A 165 12.73 -32.23 0.20
CA GLN A 165 12.87 -30.84 0.65
C GLN A 165 11.68 -29.98 0.19
N TYR A 166 11.15 -29.17 1.10
CA TYR A 166 10.18 -28.13 0.79
C TYR A 166 10.89 -26.86 0.33
N VAL A 167 10.39 -26.25 -0.74
CA VAL A 167 10.97 -25.04 -1.33
C VAL A 167 9.86 -24.05 -1.64
N ARG A 168 10.07 -22.79 -1.25
CA ARG A 168 9.19 -21.67 -1.62
C ARG A 168 9.76 -20.98 -2.85
N ILE A 169 8.90 -20.70 -3.82
CA ILE A 169 9.29 -20.03 -5.07
C ILE A 169 9.35 -18.52 -4.81
N ASP A 170 10.48 -17.91 -5.14
CA ASP A 170 10.72 -16.46 -5.01
C ASP A 170 10.50 -15.74 -6.33
N SER A 171 10.95 -16.32 -7.45
CA SER A 171 10.69 -15.80 -8.79
C SER A 171 10.70 -16.90 -9.84
N ILE A 172 10.20 -16.55 -11.04
CA ILE A 172 9.91 -17.51 -12.12
C ILE A 172 10.33 -16.88 -13.45
N GLU A 173 11.29 -17.50 -14.12
CA GLU A 173 11.62 -17.25 -15.52
C GLU A 173 11.17 -18.46 -16.34
N HIS A 174 10.66 -18.25 -17.56
CA HIS A 174 10.33 -19.37 -18.45
C HIS A 174 10.48 -19.04 -19.93
N GLY A 175 10.71 -20.06 -20.76
CA GLY A 175 10.79 -19.94 -22.21
C GLY A 175 10.39 -21.23 -22.91
N GLU A 176 10.03 -21.14 -24.19
CA GLU A 176 9.84 -22.32 -25.03
C GLU A 176 11.19 -22.80 -25.56
N GLN A 177 11.48 -24.08 -25.38
CA GLN A 177 12.71 -24.70 -25.85
C GLN A 177 12.37 -25.95 -26.67
N GLU A 178 13.03 -26.09 -27.81
CA GLU A 178 12.95 -27.30 -28.64
C GLU A 178 13.89 -28.39 -28.11
N PHE A 179 13.37 -29.61 -28.10
CA PHE A 179 14.07 -30.84 -27.76
C PHE A 179 13.90 -31.83 -28.90
N GLU A 180 14.80 -32.80 -29.03
CA GLU A 180 14.74 -33.82 -30.08
C GLU A 180 14.76 -35.22 -29.46
N ASP A 181 13.85 -36.08 -29.92
CA ASP A 181 13.82 -37.51 -29.61
C ASP A 181 13.77 -38.35 -30.91
N ASN A 182 13.68 -39.68 -30.79
CA ASN A 182 13.60 -40.58 -31.94
C ASN A 182 12.35 -40.36 -32.83
N ALA A 183 11.38 -39.55 -32.40
CA ALA A 183 10.19 -39.18 -33.16
C ALA A 183 10.27 -37.76 -33.76
N GLY A 184 11.41 -37.07 -33.61
CA GLY A 184 11.71 -35.75 -34.17
C GLY A 184 11.78 -34.65 -33.11
N VAL A 185 11.70 -33.39 -33.57
CA VAL A 185 11.71 -32.21 -32.69
C VAL A 185 10.35 -32.05 -31.99
N PHE A 186 10.37 -31.53 -30.76
CA PHE A 186 9.19 -31.14 -30.00
C PHE A 186 9.50 -29.99 -29.03
N THR A 187 8.48 -29.19 -28.71
CA THR A 187 8.62 -28.01 -27.86
C THR A 187 8.09 -28.26 -26.45
N ARG A 188 8.81 -27.75 -25.46
CA ARG A 188 8.41 -27.71 -24.05
C ARG A 188 8.63 -26.32 -23.48
N ARG A 189 7.85 -25.98 -22.47
CA ARG A 189 8.15 -24.80 -21.65
C ARG A 189 9.18 -25.20 -20.62
N VAL A 190 10.29 -24.49 -20.57
CA VAL A 190 11.36 -24.64 -19.58
C VAL A 190 11.26 -23.49 -18.61
N TYR A 191 11.44 -23.77 -17.33
CA TYR A 191 11.39 -22.80 -16.25
C TYR A 191 12.73 -22.75 -15.51
N THR A 192 13.09 -21.56 -15.05
CA THR A 192 14.10 -21.33 -14.01
C THR A 192 13.36 -20.69 -12.84
N LEU A 193 13.19 -21.40 -11.74
CA LEU A 193 12.55 -20.90 -10.53
C LEU A 193 13.62 -20.52 -9.51
N GLU A 194 13.62 -19.30 -8.98
CA GLU A 194 14.40 -19.01 -7.77
C GLU A 194 13.67 -19.49 -6.52
N ILE A 195 14.42 -19.95 -5.52
CA ILE A 195 13.90 -20.47 -4.26
C ILE A 195 14.52 -19.74 -3.06
N GLY A 196 13.69 -19.42 -2.06
CA GLY A 196 14.13 -18.59 -0.93
C GLY A 196 15.17 -19.23 -0.01
N THR A 197 15.24 -20.56 0.02
CA THR A 197 16.24 -21.33 0.76
C THR A 197 17.07 -22.18 -0.19
N PRO A 198 18.40 -22.27 -0.01
CA PRO A 198 19.23 -23.14 -0.85
C PRO A 198 18.84 -24.62 -0.70
N LEU A 199 19.10 -25.41 -1.74
CA LEU A 199 18.94 -26.85 -1.69
C LEU A 199 19.92 -27.46 -0.69
N LEU A 200 19.42 -28.28 0.23
CA LEU A 200 20.20 -29.02 1.22
C LEU A 200 20.76 -30.32 0.65
N TYR A 201 20.16 -30.82 -0.43
CA TYR A 201 20.52 -32.07 -1.07
C TYR A 201 20.57 -31.90 -2.59
N THR A 202 21.28 -32.79 -3.26
CA THR A 202 21.25 -32.87 -4.72
C THR A 202 20.06 -33.72 -5.16
N PHE A 203 19.19 -33.15 -5.99
CA PHE A 203 18.02 -33.80 -6.55
C PHE A 203 18.26 -34.18 -8.02
N PRO A 204 18.39 -35.47 -8.35
CA PRO A 204 18.62 -35.89 -9.71
C PRO A 204 17.40 -35.65 -10.60
N GLY A 205 17.64 -35.15 -11.81
CA GLY A 205 16.62 -34.87 -12.81
C GLY A 205 17.00 -35.42 -14.19
N PRO A 206 16.02 -35.66 -15.09
CA PRO A 206 16.31 -36.09 -16.44
C PRO A 206 17.14 -35.04 -17.19
N GLN A 207 18.18 -35.49 -17.88
CA GLN A 207 19.10 -34.60 -18.61
C GLN A 207 18.48 -33.96 -19.87
N THR A 208 17.31 -34.46 -20.31
CA THR A 208 16.52 -33.90 -21.41
C THR A 208 15.04 -34.00 -21.10
N ALA A 209 14.23 -33.13 -21.69
CA ALA A 209 12.78 -33.15 -21.51
C ALA A 209 12.12 -34.34 -22.23
N SER A 210 10.95 -34.77 -21.76
CA SER A 210 10.16 -35.84 -22.39
C SER A 210 9.02 -35.28 -23.24
N ARG A 211 8.78 -35.88 -24.42
CA ARG A 211 7.61 -35.63 -25.28
C ARG A 211 6.29 -36.08 -24.63
N TYR A 212 6.33 -36.97 -23.64
CA TYR A 212 5.16 -37.47 -22.94
C TYR A 212 5.05 -36.88 -21.53
N SER A 213 3.83 -36.84 -20.99
CA SER A 213 3.60 -36.47 -19.58
C SER A 213 4.12 -37.53 -18.61
N ALA A 214 4.15 -38.80 -19.03
CA ALA A 214 4.81 -39.83 -18.25
C ALA A 214 6.34 -39.65 -18.36
N HIS A 215 7.01 -39.62 -17.20
CA HIS A 215 8.46 -39.56 -17.09
C HIS A 215 8.98 -40.52 -16.03
N GLY A 216 10.22 -40.97 -16.19
CA GLY A 216 10.93 -41.78 -15.20
C GLY A 216 11.86 -40.96 -14.30
N SER A 217 11.53 -39.69 -14.04
CA SER A 217 12.33 -38.84 -13.14
C SER A 217 12.40 -39.48 -11.75
N PRO A 218 13.60 -39.66 -11.17
CA PRO A 218 13.75 -40.19 -9.81
C PRO A 218 13.24 -39.21 -8.75
N THR A 219 13.38 -37.90 -9.00
CA THR A 219 12.80 -36.84 -8.16
C THR A 219 11.51 -36.34 -8.77
N LEU A 220 10.44 -36.31 -7.98
CA LEU A 220 9.16 -35.70 -8.30
C LEU A 220 9.05 -34.32 -7.64
N LEU A 221 8.52 -33.36 -8.39
CA LEU A 221 8.09 -32.08 -7.82
C LEU A 221 6.59 -32.20 -7.50
N ARG A 222 6.25 -32.18 -6.21
CA ARG A 222 4.87 -32.31 -5.73
C ARG A 222 4.32 -30.98 -5.27
N SER A 223 3.03 -30.77 -5.56
CA SER A 223 2.25 -29.69 -4.94
C SER A 223 2.12 -29.95 -3.43
N THR A 224 1.81 -28.90 -2.67
CA THR A 224 1.61 -29.00 -1.23
C THR A 224 0.18 -28.63 -0.84
N GLN A 225 -0.24 -29.08 0.34
CA GLN A 225 -1.54 -28.74 0.94
C GLN A 225 -1.35 -28.32 2.39
N VAL A 226 -2.18 -27.41 2.87
CA VAL A 226 -2.16 -27.00 4.29
C VAL A 226 -3.00 -27.97 5.11
N ALA A 227 -2.43 -28.50 6.19
CA ALA A 227 -3.10 -29.37 7.14
C ALA A 227 -3.10 -28.75 8.54
N ASP A 228 -4.25 -28.84 9.24
CA ASP A 228 -4.32 -28.50 10.66
C ASP A 228 -3.80 -29.66 11.51
N ALA A 229 -2.49 -29.91 11.40
CA ALA A 229 -1.86 -31.05 12.01
C ALA A 229 -1.88 -30.96 13.54
N SER A 230 -1.47 -29.83 14.12
CA SER A 230 -1.26 -29.69 15.56
C SER A 230 -2.19 -28.64 16.18
N ARG A 231 -2.68 -28.95 17.39
CA ARG A 231 -3.39 -27.99 18.23
C ARG A 231 -2.41 -27.39 19.22
N TYR A 232 -2.40 -26.07 19.27
CA TYR A 232 -1.53 -25.27 20.11
C TYR A 232 -2.33 -24.65 21.25
N TYR A 233 -1.70 -24.48 22.39
CA TYR A 233 -2.30 -23.93 23.60
C TYR A 233 -1.36 -22.88 24.20
N GLY A 234 -1.90 -21.75 24.63
CA GLY A 234 -1.13 -20.63 25.15
C GLY A 234 -1.93 -19.75 26.10
N ILE A 235 -1.43 -18.53 26.28
CA ILE A 235 -1.98 -17.50 27.15
C ILE A 235 -1.99 -16.16 26.40
N VAL A 236 -3.05 -15.39 26.57
CA VAL A 236 -3.20 -14.04 25.99
C VAL A 236 -3.83 -13.11 27.02
N LYS A 237 -3.54 -11.81 26.93
CA LYS A 237 -4.09 -10.83 27.85
C LYS A 237 -5.53 -10.48 27.48
N LEU A 238 -6.34 -10.17 28.50
CA LEU A 238 -7.67 -9.60 28.31
C LEU A 238 -7.55 -8.15 27.81
N GLN A 239 -8.31 -7.78 26.79
CA GLN A 239 -8.29 -6.43 26.21
C GLN A 239 -9.37 -5.51 26.79
N GLU A 240 -10.56 -6.03 27.08
CA GLU A 240 -11.70 -5.28 27.62
C GLU A 240 -12.23 -5.93 28.89
N ALA A 241 -12.71 -5.12 29.84
CA ALA A 241 -13.25 -5.62 31.10
C ALA A 241 -14.45 -6.54 30.87
N ILE A 242 -14.57 -7.57 31.70
CA ILE A 242 -15.68 -8.53 31.65
C ILE A 242 -16.63 -8.20 32.80
N ALA A 243 -17.93 -8.13 32.52
CA ALA A 243 -18.98 -8.04 33.53
C ALA A 243 -19.60 -9.43 33.83
N PRO A 244 -20.12 -9.66 35.05
CA PRO A 244 -20.90 -10.84 35.35
C PRO A 244 -22.11 -10.95 34.41
N GLY A 245 -22.28 -12.11 33.78
CA GLY A 245 -23.34 -12.36 32.80
C GLY A 245 -22.88 -12.30 31.34
N ASP A 246 -21.69 -11.77 31.06
CA ASP A 246 -21.17 -11.67 29.70
C ASP A 246 -20.91 -13.05 29.09
N MET A 247 -21.36 -13.23 27.85
CA MET A 247 -21.12 -14.42 27.03
C MET A 247 -20.11 -14.17 25.91
N THR A 248 -19.56 -12.96 25.84
CA THR A 248 -18.55 -12.56 24.86
C THR A 248 -17.40 -11.89 25.60
N VAL A 249 -16.17 -12.28 25.30
CA VAL A 249 -14.96 -11.69 25.89
C VAL A 249 -14.01 -11.25 24.79
N LYS A 250 -13.19 -10.23 25.07
CA LYS A 250 -12.23 -9.67 24.12
C LYS A 250 -10.80 -9.96 24.57
N ALA A 251 -10.15 -10.91 23.90
CA ALA A 251 -8.70 -11.12 24.01
C ALA A 251 -7.95 -10.12 23.11
N GLU A 252 -6.71 -9.80 23.43
CA GLU A 252 -5.85 -8.99 22.53
C GLU A 252 -5.59 -9.69 21.19
N THR A 253 -5.55 -11.03 21.19
CA THR A 253 -5.33 -11.88 20.03
C THR A 253 -5.79 -13.31 20.34
N ILE A 254 -5.95 -14.14 19.30
CA ILE A 254 -6.14 -15.61 19.45
C ILE A 254 -4.89 -16.41 19.05
N TYR A 255 -3.82 -15.72 18.67
CA TYR A 255 -2.59 -16.31 18.14
C TYR A 255 -1.44 -16.25 19.13
N GLY A 256 -0.61 -17.29 19.14
CA GLY A 256 0.70 -17.31 19.77
C GLY A 256 1.81 -17.36 18.72
N GLN A 257 2.98 -16.82 19.04
CA GLN A 257 4.15 -16.91 18.16
C GLN A 257 4.80 -18.28 18.33
N LEU A 258 4.90 -19.05 17.23
CA LEU A 258 5.55 -20.37 17.21
C LEU A 258 6.96 -20.29 16.60
N VAL A 259 7.17 -19.42 15.62
CA VAL A 259 8.45 -19.27 14.91
C VAL A 259 8.78 -17.79 14.81
N PRO A 260 10.03 -17.34 14.93
CA PRO A 260 10.38 -15.96 14.64
C PRO A 260 10.01 -15.62 13.19
N SER A 261 9.19 -14.59 12.97
CA SER A 261 8.94 -14.06 11.63
C SER A 261 9.66 -12.72 11.49
N ALA A 262 10.37 -12.55 10.37
CA ALA A 262 11.07 -11.33 9.99
C ALA A 262 10.40 -10.66 8.78
N THR A 263 9.17 -11.04 8.43
CA THR A 263 8.48 -10.45 7.30
C THR A 263 7.83 -9.13 7.71
N VAL A 264 8.23 -8.05 7.05
CA VAL A 264 7.61 -6.72 7.20
C VAL A 264 7.00 -6.34 5.87
N GLU A 265 5.71 -6.00 5.88
CA GLU A 265 5.01 -5.42 4.75
C GLU A 265 4.81 -3.92 4.99
N SER A 266 5.10 -3.09 3.99
CA SER A 266 4.80 -1.66 4.00
C SER A 266 3.91 -1.32 2.80
N PRO A 267 2.67 -0.85 3.03
CA PRO A 267 1.79 -0.46 1.95
C PRO A 267 2.22 0.88 1.34
N VAL A 268 2.12 0.97 0.01
CA VAL A 268 2.26 2.17 -0.80
C VAL A 268 0.89 2.44 -1.43
N VAL A 269 0.27 3.58 -1.11
CA VAL A 269 -1.12 3.86 -1.49
C VAL A 269 -1.22 5.22 -2.16
N ASP A 270 -1.93 5.24 -3.29
CA ASP A 270 -2.29 6.41 -4.10
C ASP A 270 -1.11 7.31 -4.47
N VAL A 271 0.02 6.69 -4.79
CA VAL A 271 1.24 7.40 -5.18
C VAL A 271 1.19 7.76 -6.66
N GLN A 272 1.69 8.96 -7.00
CA GLN A 272 1.86 9.39 -8.40
C GLN A 272 2.71 8.38 -9.17
N ALA A 273 2.20 7.87 -10.29
CA ALA A 273 2.98 7.07 -11.21
C ALA A 273 3.88 8.00 -12.04
N GLY A 274 5.18 7.68 -12.11
CA GLY A 274 6.19 8.63 -12.59
C GLY A 274 6.61 9.62 -11.50
N VAL A 275 7.25 10.72 -11.90
CA VAL A 275 7.77 11.73 -10.97
C VAL A 275 7.36 13.11 -11.47
N ASP A 276 6.81 13.93 -10.60
CA ASP A 276 6.57 15.35 -10.90
C ASP A 276 7.88 16.13 -10.83
N ARG A 277 8.12 16.98 -11.83
CA ARG A 277 9.36 17.75 -11.94
C ARG A 277 9.07 19.21 -12.21
N ALA A 278 9.86 20.07 -11.58
CA ALA A 278 9.83 21.50 -11.86
C ALA A 278 10.46 21.79 -13.23
N ASN A 279 9.70 22.47 -14.06
CA ASN A 279 10.11 22.97 -15.36
C ASN A 279 10.18 24.50 -15.30
N ILE A 280 11.36 25.08 -15.46
CA ILE A 280 11.55 26.54 -15.48
C ILE A 280 11.44 27.02 -16.92
N VAL A 281 10.29 27.58 -17.27
CA VAL A 281 9.96 27.98 -18.64
C VAL A 281 9.99 29.49 -18.77
N ALA A 282 10.71 30.00 -19.77
CA ALA A 282 10.80 31.43 -20.04
C ALA A 282 9.42 32.02 -20.34
N ALA A 283 9.09 33.18 -19.77
CA ALA A 283 7.79 33.85 -19.92
C ALA A 283 7.86 35.17 -20.71
N GLY A 284 9.05 35.56 -21.20
CA GLY A 284 9.29 36.81 -21.92
C GLY A 284 10.78 37.09 -22.14
N PRO A 285 11.12 38.21 -22.81
CA PRO A 285 12.50 38.65 -23.00
C PRO A 285 13.15 39.10 -21.68
N ALA A 286 14.49 39.09 -21.65
CA ALA A 286 15.24 39.59 -20.49
C ALA A 286 15.01 41.08 -20.25
N TYR A 287 14.86 41.46 -18.98
CA TYR A 287 14.72 42.86 -18.58
C TYR A 287 15.42 43.17 -17.26
N SER A 288 15.70 44.45 -17.03
CA SER A 288 16.41 44.93 -15.85
C SER A 288 15.47 45.53 -14.81
N VAL A 289 15.74 45.27 -13.53
CA VAL A 289 15.07 45.88 -12.38
C VAL A 289 16.11 46.45 -11.41
N SER A 290 15.76 47.55 -10.76
CA SER A 290 16.56 48.10 -9.66
C SER A 290 16.12 47.46 -8.34
N VAL A 291 17.06 46.81 -7.64
CA VAL A 291 16.82 46.13 -6.36
C VAL A 291 17.73 46.71 -5.30
N THR A 292 17.18 47.02 -4.12
CA THR A 292 17.97 47.51 -2.97
C THR A 292 18.31 46.36 -2.04
N ILE A 293 19.60 46.12 -1.87
CA ILE A 293 20.12 45.03 -1.04
C ILE A 293 20.22 45.51 0.40
N ALA A 294 19.39 44.95 1.28
CA ALA A 294 19.37 45.27 2.71
C ALA A 294 19.86 44.11 3.61
N ASN A 295 19.67 42.85 3.20
CA ASN A 295 19.93 41.66 4.02
C ASN A 295 20.79 40.60 3.29
N SER A 296 21.81 41.02 2.55
CA SER A 296 22.65 40.11 1.74
C SER A 296 21.86 39.25 0.74
N SER A 297 20.68 39.72 0.34
CA SER A 297 19.83 39.08 -0.64
C SER A 297 19.19 40.09 -1.58
N ALA A 298 18.95 39.65 -2.81
CA ALA A 298 18.25 40.41 -3.83
C ALA A 298 17.34 39.45 -4.58
N SER A 299 16.10 39.85 -4.87
CA SER A 299 15.18 39.02 -5.63
C SER A 299 14.75 39.73 -6.91
N PHE A 300 14.74 38.99 -8.01
CA PHE A 300 14.02 39.38 -9.21
C PHE A 300 12.49 39.36 -8.96
N GLY A 301 12.10 38.52 -7.99
CA GLY A 301 10.78 38.40 -7.40
C GLY A 301 9.88 37.36 -8.09
N ARG A 302 10.44 36.63 -9.04
CA ARG A 302 9.79 35.54 -9.76
C ARG A 302 10.86 34.59 -10.28
N PRO A 303 10.46 33.40 -10.76
CA PRO A 303 11.41 32.49 -11.39
C PRO A 303 12.21 33.15 -12.52
N VAL A 304 13.45 32.73 -12.70
CA VAL A 304 14.34 33.21 -13.77
C VAL A 304 14.99 32.04 -14.50
N VAL A 305 15.21 32.20 -15.81
CA VAL A 305 15.83 31.15 -16.62
C VAL A 305 17.27 30.90 -16.14
N ARG A 306 17.65 29.63 -16.04
CA ARG A 306 19.00 29.20 -15.64
C ARG A 306 20.07 29.84 -16.53
N GLY A 307 21.12 30.41 -15.93
CA GLY A 307 22.23 31.06 -16.64
C GLY A 307 21.91 32.43 -17.23
N SER A 308 20.68 32.94 -17.08
CA SER A 308 20.27 34.21 -17.70
C SER A 308 20.55 35.44 -16.83
N THR A 309 20.94 35.24 -15.58
CA THR A 309 21.00 36.32 -14.59
C THR A 309 22.33 37.06 -14.59
N THR A 310 22.24 38.40 -14.60
CA THR A 310 23.36 39.30 -14.30
C THR A 310 22.97 40.27 -13.19
N PHE A 311 23.88 40.48 -12.24
CA PHE A 311 23.64 41.34 -11.09
C PHE A 311 24.87 42.21 -10.80
N GLY A 312 24.84 43.47 -11.22
CA GLY A 312 26.03 44.31 -11.23
C GLY A 312 27.10 43.75 -12.17
N ASP A 313 28.27 43.41 -11.63
CA ASP A 313 29.38 42.75 -12.32
C ASP A 313 29.37 41.22 -12.18
N TYR A 314 28.33 40.66 -11.54
CA TYR A 314 28.19 39.23 -11.33
C TYR A 314 27.37 38.59 -12.44
N THR A 315 27.81 37.42 -12.90
CA THR A 315 27.11 36.59 -13.89
C THR A 315 26.78 35.24 -13.27
N ASP A 316 25.58 34.76 -13.55
CA ASP A 316 25.12 33.42 -13.22
C ASP A 316 25.87 32.36 -14.03
N ASP A 317 26.40 31.32 -13.36
CA ASP A 317 27.08 30.20 -14.01
C ASP A 317 26.13 29.08 -14.46
N GLY A 318 24.82 29.25 -14.24
CA GLY A 318 23.80 28.27 -14.62
C GLY A 318 23.72 27.06 -13.67
N ALA A 319 24.64 26.93 -12.71
CA ALA A 319 24.67 25.90 -11.67
C ALA A 319 24.17 26.41 -10.30
N GLY A 320 23.59 27.61 -10.26
CA GLY A 320 23.02 28.20 -9.04
C GLY A 320 24.01 29.12 -8.31
N VAL A 321 25.12 29.50 -8.94
CA VAL A 321 26.15 30.34 -8.34
C VAL A 321 26.35 31.62 -9.14
N MET A 322 26.29 32.76 -8.45
CA MET A 322 26.66 34.06 -9.01
C MET A 322 28.17 34.27 -8.88
N ARG A 323 28.86 34.53 -9.99
CA ARG A 323 30.32 34.74 -10.05
C ARG A 323 30.69 36.13 -10.50
N ASP A 324 31.74 36.70 -9.94
CA ASP A 324 32.34 37.93 -10.47
C ASP A 324 33.18 37.67 -11.74
N SER A 325 33.66 38.74 -12.37
CA SER A 325 34.55 38.68 -13.53
C SER A 325 35.87 37.91 -13.29
N GLY A 326 36.25 37.68 -12.03
CA GLY A 326 37.40 36.85 -11.65
C GLY A 326 37.04 35.37 -11.40
N GLY A 327 35.79 34.97 -11.59
CA GLY A 327 35.28 33.62 -11.37
C GLY A 327 34.98 33.27 -9.91
N THR A 328 35.11 34.24 -8.99
CA THR A 328 34.87 34.00 -7.56
C THR A 328 33.38 34.01 -7.25
N GLN A 329 32.92 33.06 -6.44
CA GLN A 329 31.53 33.04 -5.95
C GLN A 329 31.22 34.29 -5.10
N ARG A 330 30.09 34.92 -5.42
CA ARG A 330 29.59 36.14 -4.76
C ARG A 330 28.15 36.03 -4.27
N GLY A 331 27.44 34.96 -4.64
CA GLY A 331 26.09 34.65 -4.17
C GLY A 331 25.60 33.32 -4.71
N LEU A 332 24.45 32.87 -4.21
CA LEU A 332 23.73 31.70 -4.69
C LEU A 332 22.38 32.14 -5.25
N ILE A 333 22.02 31.68 -6.45
CA ILE A 333 20.74 31.99 -7.09
C ILE A 333 19.83 30.78 -7.06
N ASP A 334 18.60 31.00 -6.61
CA ASP A 334 17.49 30.06 -6.74
C ASP A 334 16.64 30.47 -7.95
N TYR A 335 16.55 29.57 -8.93
CA TYR A 335 15.84 29.81 -10.19
C TYR A 335 14.32 29.74 -10.07
N GLU A 336 13.79 28.99 -9.10
CA GLU A 336 12.35 28.86 -8.88
C GLU A 336 11.80 30.14 -8.23
N THR A 337 12.59 30.82 -7.40
CA THR A 337 12.14 32.05 -6.72
C THR A 337 12.76 33.33 -7.30
N GLY A 338 13.81 33.20 -8.11
CA GLY A 338 14.64 34.31 -8.58
C GLY A 338 15.36 35.04 -7.44
N LEU A 339 15.57 34.38 -6.31
CA LEU A 339 16.23 34.92 -5.13
C LEU A 339 17.73 34.65 -5.20
N ILE A 340 18.53 35.70 -5.03
CA ILE A 340 19.96 35.60 -4.78
C ILE A 340 20.21 35.78 -3.28
N THR A 341 20.96 34.87 -2.67
CA THR A 341 21.39 34.93 -1.27
C THR A 341 22.91 34.96 -1.14
N GLY A 342 23.41 35.33 0.05
CA GLY A 342 24.85 35.33 0.33
C GLY A 342 25.64 36.48 -0.33
N LEU A 343 24.94 37.53 -0.77
CA LEU A 343 25.58 38.71 -1.36
C LEU A 343 26.39 39.47 -0.30
N SER A 344 27.64 39.78 -0.62
CA SER A 344 28.55 40.57 0.22
C SER A 344 28.53 42.08 -0.09
N ILE A 345 27.50 42.53 -0.81
CA ILE A 345 27.31 43.91 -1.27
C ILE A 345 26.01 44.50 -0.73
N THR A 346 25.96 45.84 -0.57
CA THR A 346 24.79 46.58 -0.08
C THR A 346 24.43 47.75 -1.01
N GLY A 347 23.19 48.22 -0.92
CA GLY A 347 22.68 49.35 -1.71
C GLY A 347 21.93 48.93 -2.98
N THR A 348 21.49 49.92 -3.77
CA THR A 348 20.71 49.67 -4.99
C THR A 348 21.60 49.21 -6.14
N ARG A 349 21.21 48.11 -6.79
CA ARG A 349 21.90 47.50 -7.94
C ARG A 349 20.90 47.13 -9.03
N THR A 350 21.41 46.98 -10.24
CA THR A 350 20.64 46.50 -11.39
C THR A 350 20.72 44.99 -11.47
N PHE A 351 19.57 44.34 -11.45
CA PHE A 351 19.36 42.91 -11.67
C PHE A 351 18.76 42.75 -13.06
N THR A 352 19.42 42.05 -13.97
CA THR A 352 18.88 41.70 -15.29
C THR A 352 18.76 40.18 -15.40
N ALA A 353 17.61 39.68 -15.80
CA ALA A 353 17.39 38.25 -16.02
C ALA A 353 16.30 38.01 -17.07
N THR A 354 16.28 36.81 -17.65
CA THR A 354 15.14 36.33 -18.43
C THR A 354 14.06 35.81 -17.47
N PRO A 355 12.87 36.43 -17.43
CA PRO A 355 11.79 36.01 -16.55
C PRO A 355 11.28 34.62 -16.93
N ALA A 356 10.92 33.82 -15.93
CA ALA A 356 10.37 32.49 -16.10
C ALA A 356 9.19 32.24 -15.17
N VAL A 357 8.52 31.10 -15.39
CA VAL A 357 7.56 30.50 -14.48
C VAL A 357 8.02 29.08 -14.13
N ALA A 358 7.82 28.67 -12.89
CA ALA A 358 8.08 27.30 -12.44
C ALA A 358 6.78 26.50 -12.55
N ILE A 359 6.79 25.47 -13.39
CA ILE A 359 5.63 24.62 -13.66
C ILE A 359 5.95 23.21 -13.18
N TYR A 360 5.04 22.62 -12.41
CA TYR A 360 5.16 21.24 -11.97
C TYR A 360 4.24 20.38 -12.83
N ASP A 361 4.86 19.55 -13.67
CA ASP A 361 4.16 18.55 -14.48
C ASP A 361 4.77 17.17 -14.20
N THR A 362 3.98 16.13 -14.42
CA THR A 362 4.50 14.76 -14.44
C THR A 362 5.51 14.62 -15.58
N ALA A 363 6.69 14.10 -15.26
CA ALA A 363 7.81 14.00 -16.20
C ALA A 363 7.51 13.02 -17.33
N LEU A 364 8.05 13.33 -18.50
CA LEU A 364 8.22 12.36 -19.57
C LEU A 364 9.27 11.34 -19.16
N THR A 365 9.12 10.12 -19.66
CA THR A 365 10.00 9.02 -19.30
C THR A 365 10.46 8.27 -20.53
N GLY A 366 11.64 7.69 -20.44
CA GLY A 366 12.13 6.72 -21.41
C GLY A 366 13.02 5.71 -20.70
N SER A 367 13.22 4.54 -21.26
CA SER A 367 14.09 3.54 -20.63
C SER A 367 14.96 2.78 -21.60
N THR A 368 15.97 2.10 -21.07
CA THR A 368 16.77 1.08 -21.75
C THR A 368 16.76 -0.17 -20.88
N LEU A 369 16.27 -1.28 -21.42
CA LEU A 369 16.29 -2.59 -20.75
C LEU A 369 17.73 -3.11 -20.66
N ILE A 370 18.10 -3.63 -19.49
CA ILE A 370 19.42 -4.22 -19.24
C ILE A 370 19.33 -5.74 -19.32
N GLU A 371 20.04 -6.28 -20.30
CA GLU A 371 20.18 -7.70 -20.57
C GLU A 371 21.66 -8.08 -20.48
N LEU A 372 21.95 -9.38 -20.32
CA LEU A 372 23.34 -9.85 -20.24
C LEU A 372 24.18 -9.45 -21.47
N ALA A 373 23.55 -9.38 -22.65
CA ALA A 373 24.22 -9.01 -23.90
C ALA A 373 24.54 -7.50 -24.02
N ASN A 374 23.78 -6.63 -23.35
CA ASN A 374 23.91 -5.17 -23.45
C ASN A 374 24.42 -4.51 -22.15
N ARG A 375 24.71 -5.30 -21.10
CA ARG A 375 25.24 -4.84 -19.82
C ARG A 375 26.59 -4.15 -20.01
N GLY A 376 26.68 -2.88 -19.63
CA GLY A 376 27.90 -2.09 -19.73
C GLY A 376 27.85 -0.85 -18.84
N TYR A 377 28.87 0.00 -18.97
CA TYR A 377 28.93 1.27 -18.21
C TYR A 377 28.32 2.45 -18.98
N ASN A 378 28.33 2.43 -20.32
CA ASN A 378 27.97 3.57 -21.14
C ASN A 378 26.65 3.34 -21.87
N TYR A 379 25.70 4.25 -21.69
CA TYR A 379 24.39 4.24 -22.33
C TYR A 379 24.16 5.54 -23.08
N VAL A 380 23.65 5.44 -24.30
CA VAL A 380 23.35 6.58 -25.16
C VAL A 380 21.87 6.54 -25.53
N LYS A 381 21.17 7.66 -25.37
CA LYS A 381 19.75 7.79 -25.75
C LYS A 381 19.47 9.19 -26.28
N THR A 382 18.65 9.28 -27.32
CA THR A 382 18.11 10.57 -27.78
C THR A 382 16.74 10.76 -27.18
N LEU A 383 16.54 11.86 -26.46
CA LEU A 383 15.29 12.20 -25.82
C LEU A 383 14.49 13.13 -26.73
N SER A 384 13.27 12.71 -27.07
CA SER A 384 12.29 13.52 -27.77
C SER A 384 11.00 13.52 -26.96
N PRO A 385 10.41 14.68 -26.65
CA PRO A 385 10.88 16.04 -26.91
C PRO A 385 12.15 16.39 -26.12
N ILE A 386 12.89 17.40 -26.58
CA ILE A 386 14.17 17.79 -25.97
C ILE A 386 13.95 18.27 -24.51
N PRO A 387 14.77 17.80 -23.54
CA PRO A 387 14.70 18.23 -22.15
C PRO A 387 14.97 19.72 -21.94
N ALA A 388 14.24 20.33 -21.00
CA ALA A 388 14.61 21.63 -20.46
C ALA A 388 15.89 21.51 -19.60
N PRO A 389 16.80 22.51 -19.60
CA PRO A 389 18.01 22.47 -18.80
C PRO A 389 17.77 22.23 -17.30
N GLY A 390 18.45 21.23 -16.73
CA GLY A 390 18.41 20.90 -15.31
C GLY A 390 17.25 20.00 -14.89
N THR A 391 16.51 19.45 -15.86
CA THR A 391 15.30 18.63 -15.59
C THR A 391 15.52 17.14 -15.82
N LEU A 392 16.62 16.74 -16.46
CA LEU A 392 16.93 15.35 -16.76
C LEU A 392 17.48 14.62 -15.52
N PHE A 393 16.90 13.47 -15.23
CA PHE A 393 17.41 12.49 -14.27
C PHE A 393 17.56 11.13 -14.94
N VAL A 394 18.61 10.40 -14.55
CA VAL A 394 18.86 9.02 -15.00
C VAL A 394 18.96 8.12 -13.77
N ASP A 395 17.97 7.25 -13.58
CA ASP A 395 17.93 6.24 -12.52
C ASP A 395 18.47 4.90 -13.05
N TYR A 396 19.32 4.21 -12.27
CA TYR A 396 19.87 2.90 -12.60
C TYR A 396 20.09 2.05 -11.34
N MET A 397 20.13 0.72 -11.47
CA MET A 397 20.22 -0.21 -10.33
C MET A 397 21.55 -0.97 -10.33
N VAL A 398 22.23 -1.05 -9.18
CA VAL A 398 23.47 -1.82 -8.98
C VAL A 398 23.43 -2.52 -7.63
N ASP A 399 23.68 -3.83 -7.61
CA ASP A 399 23.66 -4.68 -6.41
C ASP A 399 22.35 -4.54 -5.59
N GLY A 400 21.21 -4.38 -6.28
CA GLY A 400 19.88 -4.25 -5.68
C GLY A 400 19.52 -2.83 -5.21
N GLU A 401 20.41 -1.85 -5.36
CA GLU A 401 20.19 -0.47 -4.93
C GLU A 401 20.02 0.50 -6.11
N TRP A 402 19.12 1.47 -5.97
CA TRP A 402 18.84 2.47 -6.99
C TRP A 402 19.70 3.72 -6.83
N TYR A 403 20.43 4.06 -7.89
CA TYR A 403 21.28 5.24 -8.00
C TYR A 403 20.67 6.24 -8.99
N ARG A 404 20.97 7.52 -8.83
CA ARG A 404 20.39 8.60 -9.62
C ARG A 404 21.43 9.63 -10.02
N MET A 405 21.59 9.83 -11.32
CA MET A 405 22.30 10.96 -11.90
C MET A 405 21.34 12.11 -12.17
N GLN A 406 21.79 13.34 -11.95
CA GLN A 406 21.02 14.56 -12.19
C GLN A 406 21.78 15.53 -13.09
N ASP A 407 21.03 16.17 -14.00
CA ASP A 407 21.53 17.25 -14.83
C ASP A 407 21.62 18.55 -14.01
N GLY A 408 22.82 19.13 -13.95
CA GLY A 408 23.07 20.40 -13.27
C GLY A 408 22.57 21.64 -14.02
N GLY A 409 22.04 21.49 -15.24
CA GLY A 409 21.58 22.61 -16.08
C GLY A 409 22.62 23.17 -17.04
N GLN A 410 23.83 22.60 -17.04
CA GLN A 410 24.93 22.91 -17.97
C GLN A 410 25.16 21.78 -18.99
N GLY A 411 24.25 20.82 -19.05
CA GLY A 411 24.40 19.64 -19.89
C GLY A 411 25.35 18.59 -19.32
N VAL A 412 25.60 18.62 -18.00
CA VAL A 412 26.46 17.67 -17.29
C VAL A 412 25.62 16.91 -16.26
N LEU A 413 25.66 15.58 -16.36
CA LEU A 413 25.02 14.66 -15.44
C LEU A 413 26.04 14.15 -14.42
N VAL A 414 25.67 14.15 -13.14
CA VAL A 414 26.51 13.60 -12.07
C VAL A 414 25.66 12.91 -11.01
N ASP A 415 26.25 11.93 -10.32
CA ASP A 415 25.78 11.43 -9.03
C ASP A 415 26.91 11.45 -7.98
N GLU A 416 26.59 11.09 -6.73
CA GLU A 416 27.56 11.04 -5.62
C GLU A 416 28.47 9.79 -5.65
N TYR A 417 28.14 8.80 -6.48
CA TYR A 417 28.70 7.44 -6.48
C TYR A 417 29.59 7.14 -7.69
N GLY A 418 29.89 8.16 -8.51
CA GLY A 418 30.83 8.08 -9.63
C GLY A 418 30.19 8.01 -11.03
N GLY A 419 28.86 8.04 -11.14
CA GLY A 419 28.16 8.21 -12.40
C GLY A 419 28.37 9.61 -12.97
N THR A 420 28.68 9.68 -14.27
CA THR A 420 28.94 10.93 -14.99
C THR A 420 28.36 10.88 -16.39
N GLY A 421 27.99 12.02 -16.95
CA GLY A 421 27.42 12.04 -18.29
C GLY A 421 27.18 13.44 -18.84
N THR A 422 26.60 13.51 -20.03
CA THR A 422 26.23 14.77 -20.67
C THR A 422 24.89 14.68 -21.37
N ILE A 423 24.19 15.81 -21.47
CA ILE A 423 23.01 16.02 -22.31
C ILE A 423 23.28 17.22 -23.23
N ASN A 424 23.03 17.04 -24.52
CA ASN A 424 23.05 18.12 -25.50
C ASN A 424 21.64 18.67 -25.72
N TYR A 425 21.36 19.87 -25.20
CA TYR A 425 20.04 20.50 -25.34
C TYR A 425 19.70 20.97 -26.77
N ALA A 426 20.63 20.89 -27.73
CA ALA A 426 20.31 21.15 -29.14
C ALA A 426 19.78 19.91 -29.86
N THR A 427 20.18 18.71 -29.43
CA THR A 427 19.84 17.45 -30.11
C THR A 427 19.04 16.47 -29.25
N GLY A 428 18.91 16.71 -27.94
CA GLY A 428 18.32 15.77 -27.00
C GLY A 428 19.21 14.55 -26.70
N SER A 429 20.46 14.51 -27.18
CA SER A 429 21.34 13.35 -27.04
C SER A 429 21.98 13.28 -25.66
N VAL A 430 21.76 12.17 -24.97
CA VAL A 430 22.30 11.84 -23.65
C VAL A 430 23.40 10.80 -23.79
N VAL A 431 24.51 10.99 -23.07
CA VAL A 431 25.52 9.97 -22.80
C VAL A 431 25.64 9.83 -21.30
N ALA A 432 25.28 8.67 -20.76
CA ALA A 432 25.37 8.35 -19.34
C ALA A 432 26.40 7.24 -19.12
N THR A 433 27.42 7.52 -18.31
CA THR A 433 28.39 6.56 -17.79
C THR A 433 28.03 6.26 -16.34
N LEU A 434 27.51 5.06 -16.07
CA LEU A 434 27.04 4.66 -14.75
C LEU A 434 28.22 4.44 -13.77
N GLY A 435 27.99 4.63 -12.47
CA GLY A 435 29.02 4.38 -11.44
C GLY A 435 29.37 2.90 -11.21
N GLY A 436 28.52 1.98 -11.69
CA GLY A 436 28.68 0.52 -11.56
C GLY A 436 28.01 -0.22 -12.73
N LEU A 437 28.25 -1.54 -12.82
CA LEU A 437 27.59 -2.39 -13.81
C LEU A 437 26.14 -2.64 -13.40
N PRO A 438 25.14 -2.25 -14.21
CA PRO A 438 23.74 -2.34 -13.80
C PRO A 438 23.28 -3.80 -13.70
N ASP A 439 22.32 -4.07 -12.83
CA ASP A 439 21.81 -5.43 -12.57
C ASP A 439 21.03 -5.99 -13.77
N VAL A 440 20.92 -7.33 -13.86
CA VAL A 440 20.19 -8.03 -14.92
C VAL A 440 19.18 -8.97 -14.26
N PRO A 441 17.88 -8.92 -14.62
CA PRO A 441 17.23 -7.89 -15.46
C PRO A 441 17.02 -6.59 -14.67
N SER A 442 17.28 -5.42 -15.29
CA SER A 442 16.90 -4.11 -14.72
C SER A 442 16.71 -3.08 -15.85
N ARG A 443 16.50 -1.79 -15.51
CA ARG A 443 16.40 -0.70 -16.50
C ARG A 443 17.19 0.53 -16.10
N VAL A 444 17.75 1.21 -17.12
CA VAL A 444 18.18 2.61 -17.01
C VAL A 444 16.99 3.48 -17.40
N ILE A 445 16.47 4.27 -16.46
CA ILE A 445 15.26 5.09 -16.63
C ILE A 445 15.65 6.55 -16.73
N TYR A 446 15.19 7.22 -17.78
CA TYR A 446 15.36 8.64 -18.03
C TYR A 446 14.05 9.34 -17.69
N SER A 447 14.07 10.40 -16.88
CA SER A 447 12.90 11.24 -16.62
C SER A 447 13.23 12.73 -16.83
N TRP A 448 12.38 13.46 -17.53
CA TRP A 448 12.60 14.88 -17.85
C TRP A 448 11.31 15.65 -18.13
N THR A 449 11.40 16.99 -18.14
CA THR A 449 10.33 17.88 -18.61
C THR A 449 10.82 18.72 -19.78
N THR A 450 9.90 19.32 -20.53
CA THR A 450 10.22 20.01 -21.79
C THR A 450 9.46 21.33 -21.92
N PRO A 451 10.02 22.38 -22.53
CA PRO A 451 9.33 23.66 -22.71
C PRO A 451 8.34 23.66 -23.88
N VAL A 452 8.26 22.59 -24.69
CA VAL A 452 7.50 22.58 -25.95
C VAL A 452 5.98 22.70 -25.78
N HIS A 453 5.46 22.57 -24.55
CA HIS A 453 4.03 22.76 -24.26
C HIS A 453 3.60 24.22 -24.09
N TYR A 454 4.55 25.15 -24.16
CA TYR A 454 4.37 26.54 -23.75
C TYR A 454 4.80 27.52 -24.83
N GLU A 455 4.10 28.66 -24.88
CA GLU A 455 4.36 29.70 -25.87
C GLU A 455 4.36 31.08 -25.21
N ILE A 456 5.38 31.88 -25.52
CA ILE A 456 5.51 33.26 -25.03
C ILE A 456 4.67 34.18 -25.91
N ARG A 457 3.75 34.92 -25.28
CA ARG A 457 2.81 35.83 -25.95
C ARG A 457 2.97 37.26 -25.45
N THR A 458 4.21 37.78 -25.49
CA THR A 458 4.51 39.18 -25.14
C THR A 458 4.25 40.17 -26.29
N THR A 459 3.93 39.67 -27.48
CA THR A 459 3.68 40.45 -28.71
C THR A 459 2.29 40.22 -29.30
N ASP A 460 1.43 39.47 -28.61
CA ASP A 460 0.01 39.33 -28.97
C ASP A 460 -0.69 40.68 -28.72
N PRO A 461 -1.57 41.14 -29.63
CA PRO A 461 -1.37 42.37 -30.39
C PRO A 461 -1.86 43.63 -29.68
N ASP A 462 -1.19 44.75 -30.01
CA ASP A 462 -1.76 46.09 -30.21
C ASP A 462 -3.04 46.44 -29.43
N SER A 463 -2.85 46.72 -28.13
CA SER A 463 -3.67 47.59 -27.29
C SER A 463 -5.18 47.59 -27.57
N GLU A 464 -5.91 46.55 -27.16
CA GLU A 464 -7.22 46.84 -26.59
C GLU A 464 -6.98 47.72 -25.37
N MET A 465 -7.26 49.02 -25.50
CA MET A 465 -7.30 49.89 -24.33
C MET A 465 -8.35 49.29 -23.39
N PRO A 466 -8.03 49.09 -22.10
CA PRO A 466 -8.98 48.61 -21.13
C PRO A 466 -10.25 49.46 -21.19
N TYR A 467 -11.38 48.77 -21.19
CA TYR A 467 -12.66 49.35 -21.54
C TYR A 467 -13.65 49.20 -20.39
N LEU A 468 -14.68 50.04 -20.46
CA LEU A 468 -15.83 50.08 -19.58
C LEU A 468 -17.04 49.72 -20.43
N VAL A 469 -17.92 48.87 -19.92
CA VAL A 469 -19.23 48.60 -20.54
C VAL A 469 -20.33 48.90 -19.54
N PHE A 470 -21.31 49.69 -19.95
CA PHE A 470 -22.52 49.96 -19.17
C PHE A 470 -23.71 50.19 -20.09
N THR A 471 -24.90 50.14 -19.52
CA THR A 471 -26.16 50.38 -20.23
C THR A 471 -26.93 51.48 -19.49
N VAL A 472 -27.50 52.43 -20.21
CA VAL A 472 -28.33 53.49 -19.61
C VAL A 472 -29.66 52.95 -19.11
N ALA A 473 -30.26 53.55 -18.08
CA ALA A 473 -31.42 52.96 -17.40
C ALA A 473 -32.67 52.85 -18.30
N GLN A 474 -32.81 53.71 -19.30
CA GLN A 474 -33.95 53.67 -20.24
C GLN A 474 -33.78 52.64 -21.36
N GLY A 475 -32.59 52.04 -21.51
CA GLY A 475 -32.33 51.00 -22.53
C GLY A 475 -32.42 51.49 -23.98
N GLU A 476 -32.30 52.79 -24.22
CA GLU A 476 -32.23 53.42 -25.55
C GLU A 476 -31.52 54.77 -25.46
N ILE A 477 -30.87 55.19 -26.56
CA ILE A 477 -30.22 56.50 -26.73
C ILE A 477 -30.51 56.98 -28.15
N LEU A 478 -30.90 58.25 -28.35
CA LEU A 478 -30.99 58.83 -29.68
C LEU A 478 -29.61 59.25 -30.21
N PRO A 479 -29.32 59.04 -31.51
CA PRO A 479 -28.05 59.48 -32.11
C PRO A 479 -27.78 60.98 -31.94
N ASN A 480 -26.52 61.32 -31.67
CA ASN A 480 -25.99 62.68 -31.46
C ASN A 480 -26.59 63.39 -30.23
N SER A 481 -26.88 62.64 -29.16
CA SER A 481 -27.43 63.17 -27.90
C SER A 481 -26.64 62.80 -26.64
N LEU A 482 -25.76 61.78 -26.72
CA LEU A 482 -25.03 61.26 -25.58
C LEU A 482 -23.86 62.17 -25.20
N THR A 483 -23.83 62.57 -23.94
CA THR A 483 -22.70 63.23 -23.29
C THR A 483 -22.38 62.52 -21.97
N LEU A 484 -21.13 62.10 -21.83
CA LEU A 484 -20.58 61.45 -20.65
C LEU A 484 -19.57 62.39 -19.99
N THR A 485 -19.66 62.57 -18.67
CA THR A 485 -18.64 63.30 -17.91
C THR A 485 -18.24 62.57 -16.65
N TYR A 486 -16.95 62.62 -16.32
CA TYR A 486 -16.38 62.12 -15.07
C TYR A 486 -15.18 63.00 -14.67
N ASP A 487 -14.88 63.09 -13.37
CA ASP A 487 -13.77 63.89 -12.88
C ASP A 487 -12.52 63.01 -12.66
N VAL A 488 -11.34 63.57 -13.00
CA VAL A 488 -10.03 63.00 -12.67
C VAL A 488 -9.15 64.11 -12.12
N ASP A 489 -8.62 63.95 -10.91
CA ASP A 489 -7.78 64.95 -10.23
C ASP A 489 -8.38 66.38 -10.21
N GLY A 490 -9.70 66.48 -10.09
CA GLY A 490 -10.43 67.75 -10.09
C GLY A 490 -10.62 68.41 -11.46
N THR A 491 -10.31 67.71 -12.56
CA THR A 491 -10.59 68.12 -13.94
C THR A 491 -11.69 67.25 -14.55
N THR A 492 -12.77 67.88 -15.01
CA THR A 492 -13.88 67.18 -15.69
C THR A 492 -13.47 66.75 -17.10
N LYS A 493 -13.60 65.46 -17.37
CA LYS A 493 -13.42 64.82 -18.67
C LYS A 493 -14.77 64.71 -19.37
N THR A 494 -14.81 65.03 -20.66
CA THR A 494 -16.06 65.04 -21.45
C THR A 494 -15.92 64.18 -22.70
N ILE A 495 -16.87 63.27 -22.89
CA ILE A 495 -17.00 62.43 -24.09
C ILE A 495 -18.41 62.63 -24.66
N THR A 496 -18.50 62.75 -25.98
CA THR A 496 -19.76 62.90 -26.72
C THR A 496 -19.84 61.86 -27.83
N ASP A 497 -21.04 61.47 -28.25
CA ASP A 497 -21.19 60.67 -29.46
C ASP A 497 -21.20 61.53 -30.74
N ASP A 498 -20.85 60.94 -31.88
CA ASP A 498 -20.80 61.60 -33.20
C ASP A 498 -22.06 61.43 -34.05
N GLY A 499 -23.09 60.76 -33.52
CA GLY A 499 -24.31 60.40 -34.23
C GLY A 499 -24.18 59.20 -35.19
N ALA A 500 -22.98 58.64 -35.34
CA ALA A 500 -22.69 57.44 -36.13
C ALA A 500 -22.26 56.26 -35.24
N GLY A 501 -22.47 56.36 -33.93
CA GLY A 501 -22.15 55.32 -32.95
C GLY A 501 -20.70 55.33 -32.46
N ASN A 502 -19.88 56.33 -32.81
CA ASN A 502 -18.53 56.49 -32.25
C ASN A 502 -18.53 57.52 -31.12
N LEU A 503 -17.67 57.28 -30.11
CA LEU A 503 -17.40 58.25 -29.04
C LEU A 503 -16.15 59.08 -29.36
N GLN A 504 -16.19 60.37 -29.02
CA GLN A 504 -15.11 61.33 -29.23
C GLN A 504 -14.92 62.24 -28.00
N GLY A 505 -13.74 62.86 -27.86
CA GLY A 505 -13.39 63.75 -26.75
C GLY A 505 -12.27 63.18 -25.88
N ASP A 506 -12.46 63.15 -24.55
CA ASP A 506 -11.52 62.58 -23.57
C ASP A 506 -11.54 61.02 -23.51
N GLY A 507 -12.02 60.38 -24.56
CA GLY A 507 -12.13 58.94 -24.70
C GLY A 507 -12.65 58.56 -26.08
N THR A 508 -12.48 57.29 -26.42
CA THR A 508 -12.99 56.66 -27.64
C THR A 508 -13.94 55.53 -27.25
N GLY A 509 -14.61 54.91 -28.23
CA GLY A 509 -15.49 53.79 -27.98
C GLY A 509 -16.69 53.77 -28.91
N ARG A 510 -17.69 52.98 -28.55
CA ARG A 510 -18.93 52.84 -29.31
C ARG A 510 -20.16 52.95 -28.43
N VAL A 511 -21.24 53.46 -29.02
CA VAL A 511 -22.58 53.41 -28.45
C VAL A 511 -23.50 52.63 -29.37
N ILE A 512 -24.28 51.72 -28.80
CA ILE A 512 -25.34 50.98 -29.48
C ILE A 512 -26.67 51.60 -29.06
N TYR A 513 -27.17 52.51 -29.90
CA TYR A 513 -28.33 53.36 -29.62
C TYR A 513 -29.60 52.58 -29.23
N GLY A 514 -29.96 51.53 -29.98
CA GLY A 514 -31.22 50.79 -29.78
C GLY A 514 -31.32 49.95 -28.50
N ILE A 515 -30.20 49.76 -27.78
CA ILE A 515 -30.18 49.09 -26.46
C ILE A 515 -29.55 49.95 -25.36
N GLY A 516 -29.10 51.16 -25.70
CA GLY A 516 -28.49 52.08 -24.75
C GLY A 516 -27.16 51.58 -24.16
N GLU A 517 -26.47 50.64 -24.82
CA GLU A 517 -25.20 50.09 -24.37
C GLU A 517 -24.04 50.95 -24.86
N VAL A 518 -23.10 51.24 -23.96
CA VAL A 518 -21.94 52.08 -24.23
C VAL A 518 -20.68 51.31 -23.85
N GLY A 519 -19.81 51.10 -24.84
CA GLY A 519 -18.44 50.64 -24.65
C GLY A 519 -17.50 51.85 -24.69
N LEU A 520 -16.89 52.19 -23.55
CA LEU A 520 -16.03 53.37 -23.38
C LEU A 520 -14.58 52.96 -23.13
N GLN A 521 -13.66 53.54 -23.90
CA GLN A 521 -12.21 53.50 -23.69
C GLN A 521 -11.75 54.91 -23.30
N PRO A 522 -11.62 55.21 -21.99
CA PRO A 522 -11.19 56.53 -21.57
C PRO A 522 -9.72 56.76 -21.93
N SER A 523 -9.37 57.99 -22.35
CA SER A 523 -7.96 58.32 -22.65
C SER A 523 -7.11 58.42 -21.38
N VAL A 524 -7.73 58.78 -20.26
CA VAL A 524 -7.14 58.84 -18.93
C VAL A 524 -7.97 57.96 -18.01
N VAL A 525 -7.32 57.09 -17.23
CA VAL A 525 -8.01 56.16 -16.34
C VAL A 525 -8.81 56.94 -15.27
N PRO A 526 -10.13 56.72 -15.11
CA PRO A 526 -10.92 57.33 -14.03
C PRO A 526 -10.58 56.74 -12.65
N ASP A 527 -10.95 57.38 -11.54
CA ASP A 527 -10.84 56.72 -10.22
C ASP A 527 -11.82 55.54 -10.10
N SER A 528 -11.40 54.44 -9.44
CA SER A 528 -12.33 53.37 -9.09
C SER A 528 -13.43 53.90 -8.17
N GLY A 529 -14.69 53.66 -8.54
CA GLY A 529 -15.86 54.19 -7.83
C GLY A 529 -16.19 55.67 -8.10
N ALA A 530 -15.52 56.33 -9.06
CA ALA A 530 -15.95 57.65 -9.52
C ALA A 530 -17.37 57.63 -10.10
N ILE A 531 -18.03 58.78 -10.11
CA ILE A 531 -19.39 58.93 -10.64
C ILE A 531 -19.32 59.35 -12.10
N LEU A 532 -19.94 58.55 -12.96
CA LEU A 532 -20.20 58.84 -14.36
C LEU A 532 -21.53 59.59 -14.48
N GLN A 533 -21.50 60.82 -14.95
CA GLN A 533 -22.70 61.60 -15.29
C GLN A 533 -23.02 61.36 -16.77
N ILE A 534 -24.26 60.95 -17.03
CA ILE A 534 -24.73 60.53 -18.35
C ILE A 534 -25.93 61.41 -18.72
N SER A 535 -25.83 62.12 -19.84
CA SER A 535 -26.94 62.91 -20.40
C SER A 535 -27.21 62.44 -21.82
N TYR A 536 -28.47 62.20 -22.16
CA TYR A 536 -28.88 61.65 -23.46
C TYR A 536 -30.36 61.91 -23.72
N ASP A 537 -30.80 61.80 -24.97
CA ASP A 537 -32.22 61.89 -25.32
C ASP A 537 -32.80 60.49 -25.64
N THR A 538 -34.08 60.27 -25.32
CA THR A 538 -34.82 59.06 -25.69
C THR A 538 -35.98 59.38 -26.65
N GLY A 539 -36.39 58.39 -27.45
CA GLY A 539 -37.46 58.53 -28.45
C GLY A 539 -38.62 57.54 -28.30
N GLY A 540 -38.47 56.50 -27.47
CA GLY A 540 -39.36 55.36 -27.41
C GLY A 540 -38.90 54.24 -28.36
N SER A 541 -38.47 53.12 -27.79
CA SER A 541 -38.04 51.95 -28.56
C SER A 541 -39.23 51.03 -28.88
N GLU A 542 -39.33 50.64 -30.15
CA GLU A 542 -40.12 49.50 -30.61
C GLU A 542 -39.33 48.21 -30.34
N GLN A 543 -40.01 47.15 -29.92
CA GLN A 543 -39.44 45.81 -29.79
C GLN A 543 -40.34 44.81 -30.50
N GLU A 544 -39.77 43.98 -31.37
CA GLU A 544 -40.52 43.02 -32.17
C GLU A 544 -39.72 41.72 -32.32
N THR A 545 -40.40 40.58 -32.26
CA THR A 545 -39.84 39.31 -32.75
C THR A 545 -40.29 39.12 -34.18
N VAL A 546 -39.37 39.23 -35.13
CA VAL A 546 -39.71 39.29 -36.56
C VAL A 546 -39.93 37.90 -37.15
N SER A 547 -40.87 37.81 -38.08
CA SER A 547 -40.96 36.66 -38.97
C SER A 547 -40.01 36.86 -40.15
N HIS A 548 -39.09 35.93 -40.37
CA HIS A 548 -38.05 36.02 -41.37
C HIS A 548 -38.10 34.87 -42.38
N SER A 549 -37.58 35.11 -43.58
CA SER A 549 -37.27 34.07 -44.57
C SER A 549 -35.75 33.95 -44.72
N ILE A 550 -35.25 32.72 -44.77
CA ILE A 550 -33.82 32.45 -44.99
C ILE A 550 -33.57 32.21 -46.49
N SER A 551 -32.56 32.87 -47.06
CA SER A 551 -32.06 32.60 -48.41
C SER A 551 -30.53 32.53 -48.36
N GLY A 552 -29.97 31.33 -48.57
CA GLY A 552 -28.54 31.11 -48.33
C GLY A 552 -28.20 31.33 -46.85
N ASN A 553 -27.26 32.23 -46.59
CA ASN A 553 -26.81 32.58 -45.23
C ASN A 553 -27.57 33.77 -44.62
N ASP A 554 -28.47 34.40 -45.37
CA ASP A 554 -29.09 35.66 -44.98
C ASP A 554 -30.54 35.48 -44.54
N ALA A 555 -30.91 36.15 -43.45
CA ALA A 555 -32.30 36.35 -43.04
C ALA A 555 -32.82 37.66 -43.65
N SER A 556 -34.00 37.60 -44.27
CA SER A 556 -34.72 38.78 -44.77
C SER A 556 -36.09 38.91 -44.10
N PHE A 557 -36.41 40.13 -43.65
CA PHE A 557 -37.67 40.46 -42.99
C PHE A 557 -37.96 41.97 -43.12
N THR A 558 -39.11 42.40 -42.62
CA THR A 558 -39.49 43.82 -42.56
C THR A 558 -40.07 44.10 -41.18
N VAL A 559 -39.64 45.19 -40.55
CA VAL A 559 -40.17 45.59 -39.23
C VAL A 559 -41.49 46.35 -39.38
N ALA A 560 -42.37 46.26 -38.37
CA ALA A 560 -43.74 46.76 -38.47
C ALA A 560 -43.86 48.30 -38.61
N ASN A 561 -43.00 49.07 -37.93
CA ASN A 561 -43.21 50.51 -37.72
C ASN A 561 -42.13 51.39 -38.40
N ALA A 562 -42.02 51.31 -39.72
CA ALA A 562 -41.17 52.22 -40.52
C ALA A 562 -41.88 53.58 -40.81
N PRO A 563 -41.15 54.70 -41.02
CA PRO A 563 -39.70 54.83 -41.13
C PRO A 563 -38.94 54.71 -39.80
N ILE A 564 -37.75 54.11 -39.84
CA ILE A 564 -36.86 53.89 -38.70
C ILE A 564 -35.88 55.06 -38.56
N LYS A 565 -35.60 55.46 -37.32
CA LYS A 565 -34.53 56.41 -36.99
C LYS A 565 -33.17 55.79 -37.30
N VAL A 566 -32.43 56.41 -38.20
CA VAL A 566 -31.08 55.97 -38.62
C VAL A 566 -30.18 55.72 -37.40
N GLY A 567 -29.49 54.58 -37.35
CA GLY A 567 -28.55 54.20 -36.29
C GLY A 567 -29.19 53.44 -35.12
N THR A 568 -30.51 53.39 -35.02
CA THR A 568 -31.19 52.83 -33.82
C THR A 568 -31.49 51.34 -33.91
N PHE A 569 -31.32 50.71 -35.07
CA PHE A 569 -31.67 49.30 -35.25
C PHE A 569 -30.64 48.35 -34.61
N VAL A 570 -31.15 47.37 -33.86
CA VAL A 570 -30.40 46.26 -33.28
C VAL A 570 -31.18 44.97 -33.48
N ALA A 571 -30.51 43.90 -33.85
CA ALA A 571 -31.05 42.56 -33.86
C ALA A 571 -30.24 41.62 -32.96
N GLU A 572 -30.92 40.79 -32.18
CA GLU A 572 -30.34 39.77 -31.32
C GLU A 572 -30.98 38.42 -31.64
N PHE A 573 -30.15 37.38 -31.72
CA PHE A 573 -30.60 36.02 -32.00
C PHE A 573 -29.61 34.99 -31.46
N ASP A 574 -30.12 33.81 -31.15
CA ASP A 574 -29.29 32.69 -30.76
C ASP A 574 -28.77 31.94 -31.98
N THR A 575 -27.61 31.32 -31.83
CA THR A 575 -26.96 30.49 -32.83
C THR A 575 -26.52 29.18 -32.20
N THR A 576 -26.56 28.11 -32.98
CA THR A 576 -25.81 26.90 -32.69
C THR A 576 -24.51 26.93 -33.48
N TYR A 577 -23.40 26.60 -32.83
CA TYR A 577 -22.13 26.41 -33.51
C TYR A 577 -21.75 24.95 -33.57
N THR A 578 -21.06 24.57 -34.65
CA THR A 578 -20.39 23.28 -34.83
C THR A 578 -18.98 23.54 -35.32
N THR A 579 -17.99 23.00 -34.61
CA THR A 579 -16.59 23.04 -35.06
C THR A 579 -16.29 21.79 -35.88
N ASP A 580 -15.86 21.98 -37.12
CA ASP A 580 -15.39 20.90 -37.97
C ASP A 580 -13.95 20.53 -37.56
N THR A 581 -13.81 19.37 -36.92
CA THR A 581 -12.52 18.84 -36.47
C THR A 581 -11.92 17.84 -37.46
N THR A 582 -12.47 17.67 -38.67
CA THR A 582 -11.91 16.76 -39.70
C THR A 582 -10.47 17.13 -40.07
N ALA A 583 -10.14 18.41 -40.03
CA ALA A 583 -8.78 18.89 -40.22
C ALA A 583 -7.83 18.49 -39.08
N LEU A 584 -8.29 17.97 -37.93
CA LEU A 584 -7.45 17.36 -36.88
C LEU A 584 -7.41 15.82 -36.98
N GLU A 585 -8.00 15.21 -38.01
CA GLU A 585 -7.84 13.77 -38.25
C GLU A 585 -6.35 13.46 -38.42
N GLY A 586 -5.80 12.67 -37.49
CA GLY A 586 -4.40 12.25 -37.47
C GLY A 586 -3.61 12.65 -36.22
N ILE A 587 -4.18 13.51 -35.38
CA ILE A 587 -3.58 14.02 -34.15
C ILE A 587 -4.39 13.49 -32.95
N ALA A 588 -3.72 13.07 -31.88
CA ALA A 588 -4.43 12.53 -30.72
C ALA A 588 -5.05 13.63 -29.85
N GLY A 589 -6.21 13.32 -29.26
CA GLY A 589 -6.97 14.25 -28.41
C GLY A 589 -8.08 15.03 -29.13
N THR A 590 -8.41 14.64 -30.36
CA THR A 590 -9.55 15.19 -31.09
C THR A 590 -10.85 14.80 -30.39
N ARG A 591 -11.50 15.79 -29.77
CA ARG A 591 -12.88 15.67 -29.28
C ARG A 591 -13.82 15.43 -30.46
N ALA A 592 -14.97 14.80 -30.18
CA ALA A 592 -16.14 14.88 -31.05
C ALA A 592 -16.47 16.34 -31.37
N ASP A 593 -17.12 16.58 -32.52
CA ASP A 593 -17.56 17.91 -32.98
C ASP A 593 -17.96 18.81 -31.80
N ASP A 594 -17.20 19.89 -31.59
CA ASP A 594 -17.47 20.85 -30.53
C ASP A 594 -18.72 21.64 -30.93
N THR A 595 -19.84 21.28 -30.32
CA THR A 595 -21.14 21.87 -30.55
C THR A 595 -21.60 22.64 -29.32
N GLY A 596 -22.14 23.83 -29.54
CA GLY A 596 -22.67 24.65 -28.46
C GLY A 596 -23.62 25.71 -28.96
N SER A 597 -24.00 26.61 -28.07
CA SER A 597 -24.86 27.75 -28.38
C SER A 597 -24.16 29.06 -28.06
N SER A 598 -24.42 30.07 -28.88
CA SER A 598 -23.90 31.43 -28.72
C SER A 598 -24.96 32.43 -29.12
N SER A 599 -24.94 33.64 -28.54
CA SER A 599 -25.81 34.74 -28.94
C SER A 599 -25.08 35.66 -29.91
N ALA A 600 -25.73 36.06 -30.99
CA ALA A 600 -25.23 37.03 -31.94
C ALA A 600 -26.03 38.34 -31.85
N ARG A 601 -25.32 39.45 -32.04
CA ARG A 601 -25.88 40.79 -32.08
C ARG A 601 -25.45 41.49 -33.37
N VAL A 602 -26.43 42.09 -34.05
CA VAL A 602 -26.23 42.86 -35.27
C VAL A 602 -26.71 44.28 -35.03
N THR A 603 -25.86 45.26 -35.29
CA THR A 603 -26.13 46.68 -35.01
C THR A 603 -26.10 47.49 -36.29
N ASP A 604 -26.83 48.60 -36.31
CA ASP A 604 -26.88 49.53 -37.43
C ASP A 604 -25.65 50.46 -37.48
N ASN A 605 -25.04 50.60 -38.66
CA ASN A 605 -23.92 51.51 -38.90
C ASN A 605 -24.36 52.94 -39.29
N GLY A 606 -25.67 53.20 -39.39
CA GLY A 606 -26.24 54.52 -39.69
C GLY A 606 -26.11 54.97 -41.15
N ASN A 607 -25.67 54.08 -42.04
CA ASN A 607 -25.48 54.35 -43.47
C ASN A 607 -26.22 53.36 -44.38
N GLY A 608 -27.20 52.63 -43.82
CA GLY A 608 -27.95 51.58 -44.51
C GLY A 608 -27.27 50.21 -44.52
N THR A 609 -26.12 50.07 -43.84
CA THR A 609 -25.43 48.79 -43.61
C THR A 609 -25.47 48.38 -42.14
N LEU A 610 -25.33 47.09 -41.87
CA LEU A 610 -25.30 46.50 -40.54
C LEU A 610 -23.91 45.98 -40.20
N SER A 611 -23.61 45.78 -38.91
CA SER A 611 -22.29 45.39 -38.39
C SER A 611 -21.76 44.06 -38.94
N ASN A 612 -22.65 43.16 -39.37
CA ASN A 612 -22.31 41.87 -39.95
C ASN A 612 -22.31 41.87 -41.50
N GLY A 613 -22.36 43.04 -42.14
CA GLY A 613 -22.42 43.17 -43.60
C GLY A 613 -23.85 43.11 -44.18
N GLY A 614 -24.88 43.03 -43.33
CA GLY A 614 -26.28 43.17 -43.75
C GLY A 614 -26.64 44.59 -44.21
N THR A 615 -27.88 44.77 -44.63
CA THR A 615 -28.44 46.04 -45.10
C THR A 615 -29.80 46.32 -44.48
N ILE A 616 -30.11 47.61 -44.32
CA ILE A 616 -31.38 48.10 -43.79
C ILE A 616 -31.87 49.29 -44.62
N ASN A 617 -33.16 49.28 -44.99
CA ASN A 617 -33.83 50.42 -45.61
C ASN A 617 -34.68 51.16 -44.57
N TYR A 618 -34.22 52.32 -44.12
CA TYR A 618 -34.90 53.10 -43.09
C TYR A 618 -36.31 53.56 -43.46
N ALA A 619 -36.59 53.81 -44.74
CA ALA A 619 -37.90 54.29 -45.18
C ALA A 619 -38.95 53.18 -45.20
N THR A 620 -38.56 51.94 -45.55
CA THR A 620 -39.47 50.81 -45.69
C THR A 620 -39.38 49.78 -44.56
N GLY A 621 -38.35 49.86 -43.70
CA GLY A 621 -38.09 48.90 -42.63
C GLY A 621 -37.60 47.53 -43.10
N ALA A 622 -37.20 47.38 -44.37
CA ALA A 622 -36.73 46.12 -44.92
C ALA A 622 -35.27 45.85 -44.49
N VAL A 623 -35.01 44.65 -43.99
CA VAL A 623 -33.69 44.22 -43.49
C VAL A 623 -33.29 42.91 -44.16
N THR A 624 -32.02 42.82 -44.58
CA THR A 624 -31.38 41.58 -45.01
C THR A 624 -30.04 41.47 -44.30
N MET A 625 -29.82 40.42 -43.52
CA MET A 625 -28.59 40.27 -42.73
C MET A 625 -28.09 38.82 -42.67
N PRO A 626 -26.77 38.59 -42.70
CA PRO A 626 -26.21 37.26 -42.47
C PRO A 626 -26.55 36.72 -41.08
N VAL A 627 -27.04 35.48 -41.01
CA VAL A 627 -27.34 34.77 -39.76
C VAL A 627 -26.59 33.43 -39.65
N THR A 628 -25.72 33.16 -40.62
CA THR A 628 -24.83 32.00 -40.68
C THR A 628 -23.45 32.47 -41.12
N TRP A 629 -22.39 32.09 -40.38
CA TRP A 629 -21.00 32.44 -40.71
C TRP A 629 -20.02 31.36 -40.24
N ILE A 630 -18.76 31.48 -40.66
CA ILE A 630 -17.65 30.60 -40.27
C ILE A 630 -16.57 31.44 -39.60
N GLU A 631 -16.12 31.00 -38.42
CA GLU A 631 -14.92 31.50 -37.76
C GLU A 631 -13.82 30.46 -37.83
N TYR A 632 -12.57 30.88 -37.93
CA TYR A 632 -11.43 29.96 -37.80
C TYR A 632 -10.87 30.07 -36.38
N ILE A 633 -10.77 28.92 -35.70
CA ILE A 633 -10.15 28.84 -34.38
C ILE A 633 -8.85 28.05 -34.47
N GLU A 634 -7.78 28.56 -33.85
CA GLU A 634 -6.52 27.84 -33.71
C GLU A 634 -6.67 26.75 -32.66
N ARG A 635 -6.40 25.49 -33.04
CA ARG A 635 -6.21 24.39 -32.08
C ARG A 635 -4.87 23.72 -32.29
N ALA A 636 -4.17 23.46 -31.18
CA ALA A 636 -2.94 22.67 -31.15
C ALA A 636 -3.24 21.28 -30.56
N GLY A 637 -2.69 20.23 -31.18
CA GLY A 637 -2.80 18.87 -30.67
C GLY A 637 -1.44 18.17 -30.60
N TRP A 638 -1.28 17.26 -29.64
CA TRP A 638 -0.03 16.54 -29.44
C TRP A 638 0.12 15.40 -30.44
N VAL A 639 1.24 15.38 -31.16
CA VAL A 639 1.56 14.42 -32.22
C VAL A 639 2.40 13.26 -31.68
N TYR A 640 1.90 12.05 -31.89
CA TYR A 640 2.61 10.80 -31.63
C TYR A 640 3.00 10.12 -32.96
N PRO A 641 4.18 9.47 -33.06
CA PRO A 641 5.23 9.32 -32.04
C PRO A 641 6.27 10.44 -32.04
N GLU A 642 6.16 11.43 -32.92
CA GLU A 642 7.22 12.43 -33.18
C GLU A 642 7.53 13.35 -31.98
N GLY A 643 6.58 13.55 -31.06
CA GLY A 643 6.79 14.30 -29.82
C GLY A 643 6.81 15.82 -30.01
N GLY A 644 5.70 16.38 -30.51
CA GLY A 644 5.52 17.82 -30.72
C GLY A 644 4.05 18.22 -30.86
N TYR A 645 3.77 19.52 -31.03
CA TYR A 645 2.43 20.02 -31.35
C TYR A 645 2.29 20.32 -32.84
N ASP A 646 1.15 19.95 -33.42
CA ASP A 646 0.70 20.45 -34.72
C ASP A 646 -0.45 21.43 -34.51
N GLU A 647 -0.37 22.59 -35.17
CA GLU A 647 -1.33 23.68 -35.06
C GLU A 647 -2.14 23.76 -36.35
N ARG A 648 -3.48 23.78 -36.21
CA ARG A 648 -4.37 23.91 -37.36
C ARG A 648 -5.51 24.88 -37.07
N ASP A 649 -5.89 25.63 -38.11
CA ASP A 649 -7.09 26.47 -38.12
C ASP A 649 -8.32 25.62 -38.44
N LEU A 650 -9.30 25.63 -37.56
CA LEU A 650 -10.53 24.86 -37.71
C LEU A 650 -11.73 25.76 -38.00
N PRO A 651 -12.55 25.44 -39.01
CA PRO A 651 -13.77 26.18 -39.27
C PRO A 651 -14.83 25.83 -38.23
N ARG A 652 -15.27 26.84 -37.47
CA ARG A 652 -16.42 26.83 -36.58
C ARG A 652 -17.59 27.52 -37.27
N THR A 653 -18.59 26.74 -37.64
CA THR A 653 -19.78 27.23 -38.36
C THR A 653 -20.87 27.59 -37.35
N PHE A 654 -21.39 28.81 -37.43
CA PHE A 654 -22.53 29.28 -36.66
C PHE A 654 -23.78 29.31 -37.54
N THR A 655 -24.91 28.87 -37.02
CA THR A 655 -26.20 28.88 -37.71
C THR A 655 -27.30 29.40 -36.78
N LEU A 656 -28.21 30.22 -37.31
CA LEU A 656 -29.38 30.73 -36.59
C LEU A 656 -30.16 29.61 -35.87
N ASN A 657 -30.46 29.83 -34.60
CA ASN A 657 -31.30 28.97 -33.78
C ASN A 657 -32.43 29.79 -33.15
N GLY A 658 -33.68 29.50 -33.52
CA GLY A 658 -34.84 30.21 -32.98
C GLY A 658 -35.16 31.51 -33.71
N SER A 659 -35.70 32.48 -32.97
CA SER A 659 -36.27 33.72 -33.52
C SER A 659 -35.30 34.91 -33.45
N ILE A 660 -35.47 35.86 -34.37
CA ILE A 660 -34.73 37.13 -34.36
C ILE A 660 -35.55 38.18 -33.60
N ALA A 661 -35.00 38.70 -32.51
CA ALA A 661 -35.56 39.84 -31.79
C ALA A 661 -34.92 41.12 -32.30
N VAL A 662 -35.71 42.14 -32.60
CA VAL A 662 -35.21 43.44 -33.07
C VAL A 662 -35.70 44.57 -32.19
N ARG A 663 -34.87 45.61 -32.10
CA ARG A 663 -35.16 46.87 -31.41
C ARG A 663 -34.81 48.03 -32.32
N TYR A 664 -35.65 49.05 -32.36
CA TYR A 664 -35.46 50.25 -33.18
C TYR A 664 -36.36 51.39 -32.70
N THR A 665 -36.06 52.61 -33.10
CA THR A 665 -36.87 53.80 -32.81
C THR A 665 -37.49 54.32 -34.11
N GLN A 666 -38.74 54.81 -34.10
CA GLN A 666 -39.34 55.42 -35.30
C GLN A 666 -38.69 56.78 -35.62
N ASP A 667 -38.62 57.19 -36.89
CA ASP A 667 -38.01 58.49 -37.25
C ASP A 667 -38.85 59.70 -36.78
N SER A 668 -40.16 59.50 -36.56
CA SER A 668 -41.11 60.56 -36.18
C SER A 668 -41.11 60.96 -34.69
N VAL A 669 -40.23 60.36 -33.88
CA VAL A 669 -40.20 60.56 -32.42
C VAL A 669 -39.74 61.96 -32.02
N THR A 670 -40.24 62.46 -30.89
CA THR A 670 -39.77 63.72 -30.28
C THR A 670 -38.76 63.41 -29.17
N PRO A 671 -37.53 63.96 -29.22
CA PRO A 671 -36.50 63.72 -28.20
C PRO A 671 -36.98 64.11 -26.80
N THR A 672 -36.76 63.22 -25.84
CA THR A 672 -37.02 63.47 -24.41
C THR A 672 -35.70 63.40 -23.65
N ALA A 673 -35.26 64.52 -23.09
CA ALA A 673 -33.99 64.61 -22.36
C ALA A 673 -34.02 63.76 -21.07
N GLN A 674 -32.96 62.97 -20.90
CA GLN A 674 -32.66 62.16 -19.73
C GLN A 674 -31.33 62.61 -19.14
N SER A 675 -31.22 62.49 -17.82
CA SER A 675 -29.96 62.66 -17.10
C SER A 675 -29.93 61.69 -15.94
N GLU A 676 -28.83 60.96 -15.82
CA GLU A 676 -28.60 60.01 -14.75
C GLU A 676 -27.14 59.98 -14.33
N SER A 677 -26.90 59.43 -13.15
CA SER A 677 -25.55 59.23 -12.61
C SER A 677 -25.39 57.78 -12.22
N ALA A 678 -24.28 57.16 -12.64
CA ALA A 678 -23.92 55.80 -12.28
C ALA A 678 -22.51 55.77 -11.67
N ALA A 679 -22.21 54.75 -10.85
CA ALA A 679 -20.82 54.46 -10.53
C ALA A 679 -20.12 53.95 -11.80
N ILE A 680 -18.87 54.35 -12.01
CA ILE A 680 -18.06 53.80 -13.10
C ILE A 680 -17.92 52.29 -12.90
N PRO A 681 -18.20 51.46 -13.93
CA PRO A 681 -18.05 50.02 -13.82
C PRO A 681 -16.56 49.64 -13.72
N ASN A 682 -16.29 48.40 -13.34
CA ASN A 682 -14.92 47.89 -13.30
C ASN A 682 -14.32 47.91 -14.71
N ILE A 683 -13.06 48.35 -14.82
CA ILE A 683 -12.32 48.31 -16.08
C ILE A 683 -11.98 46.85 -16.41
N SER A 684 -12.17 46.47 -17.66
CA SER A 684 -11.86 45.12 -18.17
C SER A 684 -10.90 45.19 -19.35
N VAL A 685 -10.09 44.15 -19.54
CA VAL A 685 -9.23 43.97 -20.72
C VAL A 685 -9.03 42.49 -21.01
N ASN A 686 -9.04 42.12 -22.29
CA ASN A 686 -8.61 40.79 -22.72
C ASN A 686 -7.11 40.82 -23.04
N LEU A 687 -6.33 40.00 -22.34
CA LEU A 687 -4.87 39.92 -22.50
C LEU A 687 -4.42 38.92 -23.57
N THR A 688 -5.35 38.10 -24.09
CA THR A 688 -5.10 37.12 -25.16
C THR A 688 -6.21 37.20 -26.23
N PRO A 689 -6.45 38.36 -26.88
CA PRO A 689 -7.60 38.54 -27.79
C PRO A 689 -7.51 37.73 -29.09
N SER A 690 -6.31 37.34 -29.49
CA SER A 690 -6.00 36.60 -30.72
C SER A 690 -5.87 35.09 -30.50
N THR A 691 -6.00 34.60 -29.25
CA THR A 691 -5.92 33.16 -28.97
C THR A 691 -6.86 32.73 -27.85
N THR A 692 -7.31 31.48 -27.91
CA THR A 692 -8.12 30.86 -26.85
C THR A 692 -7.28 30.02 -25.88
N ARG A 693 -5.94 30.10 -25.99
CA ARG A 693 -4.99 29.38 -25.13
C ARG A 693 -5.03 29.94 -23.71
N GLN A 694 -4.86 29.04 -22.74
CA GLN A 694 -4.90 29.38 -21.34
C GLN A 694 -3.59 30.03 -20.90
N ILE A 695 -3.68 31.11 -20.12
CA ILE A 695 -2.53 31.74 -19.48
C ILE A 695 -2.00 30.81 -18.38
N VAL A 696 -0.68 30.58 -18.35
CA VAL A 696 -0.03 29.86 -17.26
C VAL A 696 -0.02 30.75 -16.01
N PRO A 697 -0.61 30.32 -14.88
CA PRO A 697 -0.63 31.11 -13.65
C PRO A 697 0.79 31.49 -13.18
N GLY A 698 0.95 32.73 -12.71
CA GLY A 698 2.21 33.30 -12.25
C GLY A 698 3.14 33.80 -13.36
N SER A 699 2.75 33.68 -14.63
CA SER A 699 3.56 34.11 -15.78
C SER A 699 3.34 35.57 -16.19
N LEU A 700 2.28 36.23 -15.71
CA LEU A 700 1.82 37.51 -16.22
C LEU A 700 2.50 38.69 -15.48
N GLU A 701 3.10 39.58 -16.25
CA GLU A 701 3.46 40.94 -15.81
C GLU A 701 3.18 41.93 -16.92
N PHE A 702 2.55 43.04 -16.58
CA PHE A 702 2.30 44.14 -17.50
C PHE A 702 2.33 45.48 -16.77
N VAL A 703 2.36 46.55 -17.55
CA VAL A 703 2.24 47.92 -17.04
C VAL A 703 0.90 48.48 -17.46
N TRP A 704 0.14 49.01 -16.50
CA TRP A 704 -1.10 49.73 -16.71
C TRP A 704 -1.22 50.87 -15.70
N ASN A 705 -1.74 52.02 -16.12
CA ASN A 705 -1.91 53.18 -15.25
C ASN A 705 -0.61 53.62 -14.54
N GLY A 706 0.54 53.44 -15.21
CA GLY A 706 1.88 53.74 -14.66
C GLY A 706 2.39 52.75 -13.61
N LEU A 707 1.61 51.72 -13.24
CA LEU A 707 1.96 50.71 -12.26
C LEU A 707 2.34 49.39 -12.95
N THR A 708 3.30 48.68 -12.36
CA THR A 708 3.60 47.29 -12.75
C THR A 708 2.66 46.34 -12.00
N ILE A 709 2.00 45.46 -12.74
CA ILE A 709 0.99 44.54 -12.27
C ILE A 709 1.46 43.11 -12.52
N ILE A 710 1.22 42.23 -11.56
CA ILE A 710 1.51 40.80 -11.62
C ILE A 710 0.28 39.98 -11.25
N ASP A 711 0.23 38.73 -11.69
CA ASP A 711 -0.78 37.78 -11.25
C ASP A 711 -0.26 36.85 -10.15
N ARG A 712 -1.13 36.50 -9.20
CA ARG A 712 -0.92 35.41 -8.24
C ARG A 712 -2.28 34.78 -7.91
N GLU A 713 -2.42 33.48 -8.19
CA GLU A 713 -3.62 32.69 -7.87
C GLU A 713 -4.93 33.33 -8.34
N GLY A 714 -4.96 33.85 -9.56
CA GLY A 714 -6.14 34.50 -10.16
C GLY A 714 -6.39 35.94 -9.70
N THR A 715 -5.57 36.49 -8.80
CA THR A 715 -5.65 37.88 -8.33
C THR A 715 -4.54 38.74 -8.95
N LEU A 716 -4.87 39.98 -9.32
CA LEU A 716 -3.93 40.96 -9.86
C LEU A 716 -3.43 41.90 -8.76
N TYR A 717 -2.11 42.07 -8.70
CA TYR A 717 -1.43 42.87 -7.68
C TYR A 717 -0.56 43.96 -8.30
N ALA A 718 -0.58 45.17 -7.74
CA ALA A 718 0.31 46.27 -8.08
C ALA A 718 1.17 46.74 -6.91
N GLY A 719 2.12 47.64 -7.20
CA GLY A 719 3.00 48.20 -6.17
C GLY A 719 3.91 47.16 -5.53
N TRP A 720 4.21 46.09 -6.27
CA TRP A 720 4.91 44.94 -5.75
C TRP A 720 6.37 45.24 -5.39
N ASN A 721 6.68 45.09 -4.11
CA ASN A 721 8.02 45.22 -3.57
C ASN A 721 8.76 43.89 -3.70
N ARG A 722 9.71 43.83 -4.63
CA ARG A 722 10.51 42.62 -4.93
C ARG A 722 11.35 42.12 -3.75
N GLN A 723 11.65 42.95 -2.75
CA GLN A 723 12.44 42.54 -1.58
C GLN A 723 11.59 41.93 -0.46
N THR A 724 10.39 42.46 -0.23
CA THR A 724 9.50 42.03 0.88
C THR A 724 8.35 41.15 0.42
N GLY A 725 8.09 41.07 -0.89
CA GLY A 725 6.95 40.37 -1.47
C GLY A 725 5.61 41.11 -1.32
N ALA A 726 5.58 42.24 -0.60
CA ALA A 726 4.36 43.02 -0.36
C ALA A 726 3.83 43.65 -1.67
N ALA A 727 2.52 43.57 -1.88
CA ALA A 727 1.82 44.17 -3.01
C ALA A 727 0.37 44.47 -2.62
N THR A 728 -0.33 45.27 -3.42
CA THR A 728 -1.75 45.64 -3.18
C THR A 728 -2.62 44.99 -4.25
N ALA A 729 -3.68 44.29 -3.86
CA ALA A 729 -4.64 43.70 -4.80
C ALA A 729 -5.45 44.79 -5.50
N MET A 730 -5.73 44.61 -6.79
CA MET A 730 -6.46 45.59 -7.62
C MET A 730 -7.53 44.97 -8.53
N GLY A 731 -7.68 43.64 -8.52
CA GLY A 731 -8.63 42.94 -9.37
C GLY A 731 -8.32 41.46 -9.56
N SER A 732 -8.89 40.86 -10.61
CA SER A 732 -8.79 39.43 -10.90
C SER A 732 -8.49 39.14 -12.37
N ILE A 733 -7.96 37.95 -12.66
CA ILE A 733 -7.71 37.43 -14.01
C ILE A 733 -8.33 36.05 -14.16
N ASN A 734 -9.08 35.85 -15.25
CA ASN A 734 -9.52 34.52 -15.67
C ASN A 734 -8.49 33.94 -16.65
N TYR A 735 -7.70 32.97 -16.20
CA TYR A 735 -6.65 32.35 -17.01
C TYR A 735 -7.16 31.59 -18.24
N ALA A 736 -8.43 31.18 -18.25
CA ALA A 736 -9.02 30.47 -19.39
C ALA A 736 -9.48 31.41 -20.50
N THR A 737 -9.96 32.62 -20.16
CA THR A 737 -10.45 33.59 -21.15
C THR A 737 -9.49 34.73 -21.43
N GLY A 738 -8.43 34.88 -20.61
CA GLY A 738 -7.49 36.01 -20.69
C GLY A 738 -8.04 37.33 -20.16
N VAL A 739 -9.28 37.37 -19.64
CA VAL A 739 -9.94 38.61 -19.20
C VAL A 739 -9.48 39.01 -17.80
N ALA A 740 -8.81 40.16 -17.71
CA ALA A 740 -8.49 40.86 -16.49
C ALA A 740 -9.57 41.90 -16.16
N GLN A 741 -9.97 41.98 -14.90
CA GLN A 741 -10.93 42.97 -14.40
C GLN A 741 -10.33 43.69 -13.19
N PHE A 742 -10.43 45.02 -13.16
CA PHE A 742 -9.90 45.89 -12.11
C PHE A 742 -11.04 46.54 -11.32
N ASP A 743 -11.03 46.38 -10.01
CA ASP A 743 -12.09 46.85 -9.10
C ASP A 743 -11.59 47.85 -8.04
N SER A 744 -10.26 47.99 -7.88
CA SER A 744 -9.65 48.89 -6.90
C SER A 744 -8.36 49.53 -7.43
N TYR A 745 -8.43 50.80 -7.83
CA TYR A 745 -7.31 51.58 -8.37
C TYR A 745 -7.54 53.10 -8.27
N GLN A 746 -6.46 53.88 -8.31
CA GLN A 746 -6.52 55.34 -8.45
C GLN A 746 -6.40 55.72 -9.92
N GLY A 747 -7.18 56.69 -10.39
CA GLY A 747 -7.16 57.20 -11.75
C GLY A 747 -6.00 58.17 -12.02
N GLY A 748 -6.00 58.80 -13.19
CA GLY A 748 -5.06 59.85 -13.58
C GLY A 748 -3.96 59.43 -14.56
N GLY A 749 -3.67 58.13 -14.68
CA GLY A 749 -2.65 57.63 -15.60
C GLY A 749 -3.16 57.23 -16.99
N SER A 750 -2.22 56.78 -17.82
CA SER A 750 -2.51 56.28 -19.18
C SER A 750 -3.30 54.98 -19.13
N ASN A 751 -4.33 54.90 -19.96
CA ASN A 751 -5.12 53.68 -20.16
C ASN A 751 -4.52 52.73 -21.22
N ALA A 752 -3.23 52.84 -21.50
CA ALA A 752 -2.52 51.87 -22.34
C ALA A 752 -1.98 50.70 -21.49
N ILE A 753 -1.95 49.51 -22.08
CA ILE A 753 -1.30 48.33 -21.50
C ILE A 753 -0.02 48.00 -22.26
N THR A 754 1.01 47.58 -21.53
CA THR A 754 2.23 47.00 -22.10
C THR A 754 2.56 45.71 -21.37
N ILE A 755 2.43 44.57 -22.06
CA ILE A 755 2.77 43.26 -21.52
C ILE A 755 4.29 43.11 -21.49
N LYS A 756 4.83 42.70 -20.35
CA LYS A 756 6.26 42.39 -20.17
C LYS A 756 6.51 40.89 -20.23
N THR A 757 5.65 40.10 -19.58
CA THR A 757 5.73 38.64 -19.56
C THR A 757 4.33 38.07 -19.64
N LEU A 758 4.16 37.03 -20.45
CA LEU A 758 2.93 36.27 -20.57
C LEU A 758 3.27 34.94 -21.22
N LEU A 759 2.95 33.84 -20.53
CA LEU A 759 3.10 32.49 -21.06
C LEU A 759 1.72 31.86 -21.20
N THR A 760 1.46 31.25 -22.35
CA THR A 760 0.26 30.44 -22.59
C THR A 760 0.61 28.96 -22.75
N LYS A 761 -0.32 28.07 -22.39
CA LYS A 761 -0.19 26.62 -22.59
C LYS A 761 -0.88 26.23 -23.90
N MET A 762 -0.16 25.53 -24.79
CA MET A 762 -0.68 25.06 -26.09
C MET A 762 -1.68 23.91 -25.93
N GLY A 763 -1.50 23.09 -24.89
CA GLY A 763 -2.40 21.99 -24.53
C GLY A 763 -1.85 21.16 -23.36
N ALA A 764 -2.64 20.22 -22.84
CA ALA A 764 -2.11 19.19 -21.94
C ALA A 764 -1.29 18.18 -22.76
N TRP A 765 -0.18 17.68 -22.20
CA TRP A 765 0.54 16.56 -22.80
C TRP A 765 -0.14 15.26 -22.36
N LEU A 766 -0.09 14.24 -23.22
CA LEU A 766 -0.73 12.96 -22.95
C LEU A 766 0.33 11.86 -22.93
N ALA A 767 0.23 10.96 -21.96
CA ALA A 767 1.12 9.80 -21.85
C ALA A 767 0.58 8.64 -22.68
N TYR A 768 1.39 8.16 -23.62
CA TYR A 768 1.17 6.94 -24.39
C TYR A 768 1.81 5.74 -23.74
N ASP A 769 2.96 6.00 -23.10
CA ASP A 769 3.76 5.06 -22.37
C ASP A 769 4.39 5.78 -21.17
N LEU A 770 4.70 5.01 -20.13
CA LEU A 770 5.38 5.50 -18.95
C LEU A 770 6.29 4.42 -18.37
N TYR A 771 7.51 4.82 -18.01
CA TYR A 771 8.51 4.01 -17.34
C TYR A 771 8.85 4.64 -15.98
N PHE A 772 8.63 3.90 -14.90
CA PHE A 772 8.96 4.39 -13.56
C PHE A 772 9.37 3.25 -12.63
N ARG A 773 9.97 3.62 -11.50
CA ARG A 773 10.25 2.70 -10.40
C ARG A 773 9.38 3.03 -9.20
N THR A 774 8.97 2.01 -8.47
CA THR A 774 8.28 2.20 -7.20
C THR A 774 9.24 2.70 -6.10
N PRO A 775 8.73 3.32 -5.02
CA PRO A 775 9.56 3.84 -3.93
C PRO A 775 10.39 2.80 -3.18
N GLY A 776 10.04 1.52 -3.27
CA GLY A 776 10.76 0.42 -2.65
C GLY A 776 10.49 -0.90 -3.38
N ALA A 777 11.43 -1.82 -3.28
CA ALA A 777 11.36 -3.15 -3.85
C ALA A 777 12.10 -4.13 -2.91
N PRO A 778 11.80 -5.45 -2.94
CA PRO A 778 10.81 -6.10 -3.78
C PRO A 778 9.35 -5.82 -3.35
N LEU A 779 8.44 -5.96 -4.30
CA LEU A 779 7.00 -5.81 -4.13
C LEU A 779 6.33 -7.18 -4.01
N ARG A 780 5.31 -7.27 -3.16
CA ARG A 780 4.53 -8.51 -3.05
C ARG A 780 3.82 -8.75 -4.39
N PRO A 781 3.95 -9.94 -4.99
CA PRO A 781 3.22 -10.28 -6.21
C PRO A 781 1.72 -10.03 -6.06
N ALA A 782 1.07 -9.60 -7.15
CA ALA A 782 -0.34 -9.23 -7.19
C ALA A 782 -0.77 -8.12 -6.21
N SER A 783 0.18 -7.35 -5.65
CA SER A 783 -0.14 -6.17 -4.83
C SER A 783 -0.19 -4.86 -5.63
N PHE A 784 0.33 -4.86 -6.86
CA PHE A 784 0.41 -3.66 -7.68
C PHE A 784 -0.92 -3.39 -8.39
N TYR A 785 -1.35 -2.13 -8.36
CA TYR A 785 -2.54 -1.65 -9.06
C TYR A 785 -2.27 -0.27 -9.62
N LEU A 786 -2.54 -0.05 -10.90
CA LEU A 786 -2.40 1.23 -11.59
C LEU A 786 -3.78 1.75 -12.01
N ARG A 787 -4.03 3.05 -11.86
CA ARG A 787 -5.18 3.75 -12.43
C ARG A 787 -4.74 5.01 -13.17
N ALA A 788 -5.44 5.37 -14.24
CA ALA A 788 -5.24 6.60 -15.00
C ALA A 788 -6.58 7.04 -15.65
N THR A 789 -6.66 8.27 -16.16
CA THR A 789 -7.85 8.77 -16.87
C THR A 789 -7.49 9.12 -18.31
N ARG A 790 -8.26 8.60 -19.27
CA ARG A 790 -8.16 8.92 -20.70
C ARG A 790 -8.73 10.31 -21.00
N ILE A 791 -8.37 10.87 -22.16
CA ILE A 791 -8.85 12.19 -22.59
C ILE A 791 -10.37 12.31 -22.77
N ASP A 792 -11.06 11.18 -22.97
CA ASP A 792 -12.53 11.09 -23.03
C ASP A 792 -13.20 11.04 -21.65
N GLY A 793 -12.41 11.08 -20.56
CA GLY A 793 -12.87 11.01 -19.18
C GLY A 793 -13.04 9.58 -18.64
N VAL A 794 -12.73 8.55 -19.42
CA VAL A 794 -12.82 7.16 -18.98
C VAL A 794 -11.63 6.81 -18.09
N VAL A 795 -11.91 6.24 -16.92
CA VAL A 795 -10.88 5.72 -16.01
C VAL A 795 -10.43 4.35 -16.51
N VAL A 796 -9.12 4.17 -16.69
CA VAL A 796 -8.48 2.92 -17.06
C VAL A 796 -7.67 2.38 -15.89
N THR A 797 -7.65 1.06 -15.75
CA THR A 797 -7.02 0.39 -14.61
C THR A 797 -6.21 -0.81 -15.06
N GLY A 798 -5.03 -1.00 -14.47
CA GLY A 798 -4.14 -2.11 -14.73
C GLY A 798 -3.85 -2.89 -13.45
N THR A 799 -4.15 -4.18 -13.44
CA THR A 799 -3.69 -5.11 -12.41
C THR A 799 -2.82 -6.14 -13.11
N PRO A 800 -1.52 -6.22 -12.80
CA PRO A 800 -0.66 -7.24 -13.36
C PRO A 800 -1.06 -8.62 -12.84
N ASP A 801 -0.78 -9.65 -13.63
CA ASP A 801 -0.90 -11.03 -13.14
C ASP A 801 0.22 -11.38 -12.13
N GLY A 802 0.24 -12.64 -11.69
CA GLY A 802 1.25 -13.14 -10.76
C GLY A 802 2.70 -13.08 -11.29
N GLN A 803 2.89 -12.86 -12.59
CA GLN A 803 4.18 -12.70 -13.26
C GLN A 803 4.51 -11.22 -13.55
N GLY A 804 3.62 -10.33 -13.12
CA GLY A 804 3.80 -8.90 -13.34
C GLY A 804 3.37 -8.45 -14.73
N VAL A 805 2.70 -9.27 -15.55
CA VAL A 805 2.25 -8.84 -16.87
C VAL A 805 0.91 -8.11 -16.79
N ILE A 806 0.85 -6.93 -17.39
CA ILE A 806 -0.37 -6.16 -17.59
C ILE A 806 -0.83 -6.36 -19.04
N SER A 807 -2.00 -6.96 -19.23
CA SER A 807 -2.59 -7.12 -20.56
C SER A 807 -4.10 -7.03 -20.46
N ASN A 808 -4.68 -5.90 -20.86
CA ASN A 808 -6.12 -5.70 -20.90
C ASN A 808 -6.51 -4.81 -22.11
N ALA A 809 -7.81 -4.47 -22.19
CA ALA A 809 -8.36 -3.72 -23.32
C ALA A 809 -7.94 -2.24 -23.40
N ASP A 810 -7.32 -1.70 -22.34
CA ASP A 810 -6.96 -0.29 -22.23
C ASP A 810 -5.45 -0.06 -22.06
N MET A 811 -4.69 -1.08 -21.66
CA MET A 811 -3.25 -0.99 -21.48
C MET A 811 -2.54 -2.34 -21.57
N SER A 812 -1.26 -2.28 -21.95
CA SER A 812 -0.32 -3.40 -22.00
C SER A 812 0.98 -2.98 -21.32
N GLY A 813 1.66 -3.89 -20.63
CA GLY A 813 2.88 -3.56 -19.91
C GLY A 813 3.34 -4.68 -18.98
N SER A 814 4.29 -4.37 -18.12
CA SER A 814 4.70 -5.24 -17.02
C SER A 814 5.21 -4.46 -15.81
N ILE A 815 5.23 -5.14 -14.68
CA ILE A 815 5.98 -4.79 -13.48
C ILE A 815 6.97 -5.90 -13.18
N ASP A 816 8.19 -5.52 -12.85
CA ASP A 816 9.16 -6.39 -12.22
C ASP A 816 9.01 -6.25 -10.70
N TYR A 817 8.55 -7.31 -10.04
CA TYR A 817 8.32 -7.30 -8.60
C TYR A 817 9.63 -7.26 -7.79
N GLU A 818 10.77 -7.68 -8.34
CA GLU A 818 12.06 -7.65 -7.65
C GLU A 818 12.69 -6.27 -7.71
N THR A 819 12.70 -5.65 -8.90
CA THR A 819 13.32 -4.33 -9.10
C THR A 819 12.36 -3.16 -8.83
N GLY A 820 11.05 -3.46 -8.82
CA GLY A 820 9.98 -2.47 -8.67
C GLY A 820 9.78 -1.59 -9.91
N VAL A 821 10.33 -1.98 -11.06
CA VAL A 821 10.22 -1.24 -12.34
C VAL A 821 8.90 -1.55 -13.03
N VAL A 822 8.23 -0.50 -13.51
CA VAL A 822 6.99 -0.58 -14.27
C VAL A 822 7.22 -0.04 -15.68
N ASP A 823 6.78 -0.79 -16.68
CA ASP A 823 6.72 -0.44 -18.09
C ASP A 823 5.26 -0.58 -18.53
N VAL A 824 4.60 0.53 -18.87
CA VAL A 824 3.21 0.49 -19.30
C VAL A 824 3.00 1.36 -20.53
N ARG A 825 2.20 0.86 -21.47
CA ARG A 825 1.67 1.59 -22.63
C ARG A 825 0.14 1.52 -22.66
N PHE A 826 -0.49 2.60 -23.09
CA PHE A 826 -1.95 2.77 -23.10
C PHE A 826 -2.50 2.63 -24.52
N GLY A 827 -3.46 1.73 -24.70
CA GLY A 827 -3.94 1.30 -26.01
C GLY A 827 -4.29 -0.17 -26.04
N GLN A 828 -4.57 -0.66 -27.25
CA GLN A 828 -4.94 -2.05 -27.49
C GLN A 828 -4.55 -2.49 -28.89
N PHE A 829 -4.30 -3.78 -29.06
CA PHE A 829 -4.19 -4.38 -30.40
C PHE A 829 -5.57 -4.54 -31.03
N VAL A 830 -5.72 -4.05 -32.26
CA VAL A 830 -6.97 -4.15 -33.04
C VAL A 830 -6.65 -4.72 -34.41
N LEU A 831 -7.54 -5.54 -34.98
CA LEU A 831 -7.42 -6.03 -36.35
C LEU A 831 -7.35 -4.84 -37.33
N ASP A 832 -6.35 -4.83 -38.22
CA ASP A 832 -6.21 -3.79 -39.26
C ASP A 832 -7.49 -3.64 -40.11
N SER A 833 -8.15 -4.77 -40.38
CA SER A 833 -9.41 -4.81 -41.15
C SER A 833 -10.60 -4.12 -40.45
N ALA A 834 -10.53 -3.91 -39.14
CA ALA A 834 -11.54 -3.21 -38.35
C ALA A 834 -11.29 -1.68 -38.28
N LEU A 835 -10.12 -1.20 -38.73
CA LEU A 835 -9.81 0.22 -38.74
C LEU A 835 -10.51 0.94 -39.89
N THR A 836 -11.09 2.09 -39.57
CA THR A 836 -11.68 3.01 -40.56
C THR A 836 -10.59 3.69 -41.40
N ALA A 837 -10.95 4.21 -42.58
CA ALA A 837 -10.00 4.94 -43.42
C ALA A 837 -9.37 6.16 -42.70
N ALA A 838 -10.14 6.81 -41.82
CA ALA A 838 -9.69 7.93 -41.00
C ALA A 838 -8.73 7.50 -39.85
N GLN A 839 -8.81 6.25 -39.40
CA GLN A 839 -7.84 5.70 -38.45
C GLN A 839 -6.54 5.30 -39.15
N LYS A 840 -6.62 4.80 -40.38
CA LYS A 840 -5.46 4.46 -41.21
C LYS A 840 -4.70 5.68 -41.75
N SER A 841 -5.29 6.88 -41.66
CA SER A 841 -4.61 8.15 -41.97
C SER A 841 -3.95 8.79 -40.75
N GLN A 842 -3.97 8.13 -39.58
CA GLN A 842 -3.35 8.65 -38.37
C GLN A 842 -1.85 8.47 -38.38
N LEU A 843 -1.11 9.39 -37.72
CA LEU A 843 0.36 9.37 -37.70
C LEU A 843 0.96 8.17 -36.96
N TRP A 844 0.19 7.52 -36.09
CA TRP A 844 0.60 6.28 -35.44
C TRP A 844 0.49 5.04 -36.34
N TYR A 845 -0.25 5.13 -37.45
CA TYR A 845 -0.50 3.98 -38.34
C TYR A 845 0.62 3.87 -39.37
N ASP A 846 1.41 2.80 -39.29
CA ASP A 846 2.26 2.30 -40.37
C ASP A 846 1.83 0.89 -40.73
N ALA A 847 1.66 0.61 -42.03
CA ALA A 847 1.31 -0.73 -42.50
C ALA A 847 2.44 -1.76 -42.23
N ASN A 848 3.66 -1.30 -41.95
CA ASN A 848 4.77 -2.16 -41.54
C ASN A 848 4.67 -2.62 -40.08
N ASP A 849 3.84 -1.97 -39.25
CA ASP A 849 3.66 -2.28 -37.82
C ASP A 849 2.51 -3.28 -37.57
N ILE A 850 1.98 -3.92 -38.63
CA ILE A 850 0.96 -4.95 -38.53
C ILE A 850 1.63 -6.27 -38.13
N GLU A 851 1.20 -6.84 -37.01
CA GLU A 851 1.67 -8.12 -36.46
C GLU A 851 1.26 -9.31 -37.35
N GLU A 852 1.91 -10.46 -37.17
CA GLU A 852 1.62 -11.67 -37.96
C GLU A 852 0.16 -12.14 -37.86
N ASP A 853 -0.53 -11.82 -36.76
CA ASP A 853 -1.94 -12.14 -36.52
C ASP A 853 -2.92 -11.14 -37.18
N GLY A 854 -2.40 -10.13 -37.88
CA GLY A 854 -3.16 -9.09 -38.58
C GLY A 854 -3.67 -7.97 -37.67
N THR A 855 -3.18 -7.90 -36.42
CA THR A 855 -3.47 -6.79 -35.50
C THR A 855 -2.41 -5.71 -35.56
N ILE A 856 -2.76 -4.50 -35.14
CA ILE A 856 -1.87 -3.35 -35.00
C ILE A 856 -2.19 -2.63 -33.69
N TRP A 857 -1.17 -2.05 -33.04
CA TRP A 857 -1.35 -1.30 -31.81
C TRP A 857 -2.06 0.03 -32.06
N VAL A 858 -3.23 0.21 -31.45
CA VAL A 858 -4.00 1.46 -31.46
C VAL A 858 -3.78 2.19 -30.13
N PRO A 859 -3.06 3.33 -30.12
CA PRO A 859 -2.79 4.07 -28.89
C PRO A 859 -4.04 4.72 -28.31
N ALA A 860 -4.15 4.74 -26.97
CA ALA A 860 -5.23 5.37 -26.23
C ALA A 860 -4.67 6.18 -25.04
N PRO A 861 -4.10 7.38 -25.27
CA PRO A 861 -3.28 8.05 -24.28
C PRO A 861 -4.09 8.59 -23.09
N VAL A 862 -3.40 8.76 -21.96
CA VAL A 862 -3.99 9.18 -20.67
C VAL A 862 -3.42 10.52 -20.20
N ASP A 863 -4.13 11.18 -19.29
CA ASP A 863 -3.58 12.31 -18.54
C ASP A 863 -2.59 11.80 -17.48
N PRO A 864 -1.28 12.08 -17.62
CA PRO A 864 -0.25 11.59 -16.70
C PRO A 864 -0.44 12.11 -15.27
N GLY A 865 -1.02 13.29 -15.07
CA GLY A 865 -1.30 13.84 -13.74
C GLY A 865 -2.37 13.04 -12.97
N THR A 866 -3.15 12.21 -13.66
CA THR A 866 -4.16 11.34 -13.04
C THR A 866 -3.63 9.93 -12.74
N MET A 867 -2.40 9.62 -13.14
CA MET A 867 -1.84 8.28 -12.99
C MET A 867 -1.42 8.02 -11.54
N LYS A 868 -2.07 7.06 -10.88
CA LYS A 868 -1.80 6.68 -9.50
C LYS A 868 -1.62 5.18 -9.38
N PHE A 869 -0.76 4.73 -8.48
CA PHE A 869 -0.60 3.31 -8.19
C PHE A 869 -0.61 3.00 -6.69
N ASN A 870 -0.95 1.74 -6.39
CA ASN A 870 -0.83 1.10 -5.09
C ASN A 870 0.11 -0.09 -5.21
N ALA A 871 0.85 -0.41 -4.15
CA ALA A 871 1.68 -1.61 -4.06
C ALA A 871 1.92 -1.98 -2.59
N VAL A 872 2.44 -3.18 -2.32
CA VAL A 872 2.95 -3.56 -1.00
C VAL A 872 4.41 -3.94 -1.14
N VAL A 873 5.29 -3.15 -0.54
CA VAL A 873 6.72 -3.51 -0.41
C VAL A 873 6.81 -4.57 0.69
N TYR A 874 7.58 -5.62 0.47
CA TYR A 874 7.83 -6.61 1.52
C TYR A 874 9.32 -6.89 1.64
N SER A 875 9.77 -7.16 2.87
CA SER A 875 11.11 -7.67 3.14
C SER A 875 10.96 -9.00 3.85
N ASN A 876 11.68 -10.02 3.38
CA ASN A 876 11.78 -11.31 4.04
C ASN A 876 13.25 -11.64 4.23
N MET A 877 13.68 -11.85 5.47
CA MET A 877 15.02 -12.35 5.74
C MET A 877 15.01 -13.88 5.61
N PRO A 878 15.85 -14.49 4.76
CA PRO A 878 15.94 -15.94 4.68
C PRO A 878 16.40 -16.50 6.04
N LEU A 879 15.57 -17.32 6.69
CA LEU A 879 15.88 -17.95 7.97
C LEU A 879 16.34 -19.38 7.74
N ASP A 880 17.52 -19.72 8.26
CA ASP A 880 18.09 -21.06 8.19
C ASP A 880 17.43 -21.97 9.25
N ALA A 881 16.79 -23.05 8.80
CA ALA A 881 16.09 -24.01 9.65
C ALA A 881 17.01 -24.65 10.72
N SER A 882 18.31 -24.82 10.41
CA SER A 882 19.29 -25.40 11.34
C SER A 882 19.59 -24.49 12.54
N ILE A 883 19.48 -23.17 12.35
CA ILE A 883 19.64 -22.17 13.42
C ILE A 883 18.31 -21.95 14.14
N LEU A 884 17.21 -21.89 13.38
CA LEU A 884 15.87 -21.60 13.89
C LEU A 884 15.31 -22.73 14.76
N GLY A 885 15.66 -23.98 14.47
CA GLY A 885 15.19 -25.19 15.16
C GLY A 885 13.90 -25.79 14.61
N LEU A 886 13.27 -25.14 13.62
CA LEU A 886 12.12 -25.59 12.84
C LEU A 886 12.26 -25.08 11.40
N ASP A 887 11.72 -25.80 10.42
CA ASP A 887 11.67 -25.36 9.01
C ASP A 887 10.57 -24.30 8.78
N PRO A 888 10.92 -23.02 8.53
CA PRO A 888 9.95 -21.95 8.32
C PRO A 888 9.18 -22.07 6.99
N VAL A 889 9.69 -22.82 6.01
CA VAL A 889 9.00 -23.02 4.71
C VAL A 889 7.72 -23.83 4.90
N ARG A 890 7.72 -24.72 5.90
CA ARG A 890 6.61 -25.60 6.25
C ARG A 890 5.59 -24.97 7.19
N LEU A 891 5.82 -23.72 7.62
CA LEU A 891 5.03 -23.04 8.65
C LEU A 891 4.36 -21.77 8.10
N PRO A 892 3.35 -21.22 8.80
CA PRO A 892 2.75 -19.94 8.44
C PRO A 892 3.80 -18.84 8.26
N ILE A 893 3.63 -17.99 7.24
CA ILE A 893 4.61 -16.94 6.89
C ILE A 893 4.80 -15.90 8.00
N ASP A 894 3.74 -15.63 8.78
CA ASP A 894 3.78 -14.75 9.95
C ASP A 894 4.31 -15.45 11.21
N GLY A 895 4.62 -16.74 11.13
CA GLY A 895 5.14 -17.56 12.23
C GLY A 895 4.15 -17.76 13.39
N ARG A 896 2.88 -17.39 13.21
CA ARG A 896 1.85 -17.40 14.25
C ARG A 896 0.92 -18.58 14.09
N VAL A 897 0.46 -19.12 15.21
CA VAL A 897 -0.51 -20.23 15.26
C VAL A 897 -1.67 -19.90 16.18
N PRO A 898 -2.90 -20.30 15.85
CA PRO A 898 -4.04 -20.07 16.72
C PRO A 898 -3.94 -20.96 17.97
N ILE A 899 -3.83 -20.31 19.13
CA ILE A 899 -3.78 -20.92 20.47
C ILE A 899 -5.15 -20.94 21.15
N ILE A 900 -6.11 -20.15 20.66
CA ILE A 900 -7.52 -20.21 21.06
C ILE A 900 -8.36 -20.47 19.80
N ARG A 901 -9.23 -21.48 19.86
CA ARG A 901 -10.09 -21.90 18.75
C ARG A 901 -11.50 -22.23 19.23
N SER A 902 -12.44 -22.20 18.30
CA SER A 902 -13.79 -22.74 18.54
C SER A 902 -13.72 -24.19 19.01
N GLY A 903 -14.45 -24.52 20.07
CA GLY A 903 -14.45 -25.84 20.71
C GLY A 903 -13.33 -26.08 21.73
N MET A 904 -12.44 -25.12 21.97
CA MET A 904 -11.46 -25.21 23.06
C MET A 904 -12.02 -24.69 24.39
N VAL A 905 -11.51 -25.26 25.47
CA VAL A 905 -11.75 -24.74 26.83
C VAL A 905 -10.71 -23.66 27.12
N VAL A 906 -11.17 -22.53 27.63
CA VAL A 906 -10.33 -21.45 28.14
C VAL A 906 -10.57 -21.23 29.62
N VAL A 907 -9.53 -20.82 30.32
CA VAL A 907 -9.56 -20.37 31.71
C VAL A 907 -9.26 -18.88 31.71
N ILE A 908 -10.23 -18.08 32.13
CA ILE A 908 -10.06 -16.65 32.37
C ILE A 908 -9.64 -16.52 33.82
N HIS A 909 -8.47 -15.95 34.10
CA HIS A 909 -7.93 -15.91 35.44
C HIS A 909 -7.21 -14.58 35.73
N SER A 910 -7.26 -14.16 37.00
CA SER A 910 -6.64 -12.94 37.48
C SER A 910 -5.99 -13.20 38.84
N THR A 911 -4.69 -12.92 38.93
CA THR A 911 -3.91 -13.06 40.17
C THR A 911 -3.90 -11.73 40.92
N LYS A 912 -4.40 -11.75 42.15
CA LYS A 912 -4.51 -10.61 43.05
C LYS A 912 -3.53 -10.75 44.22
N THR A 913 -3.20 -9.63 44.83
CA THR A 913 -2.44 -9.57 46.08
C THR A 913 -3.17 -8.69 47.09
N GLU A 914 -3.19 -9.12 48.34
CA GLU A 914 -3.81 -8.37 49.45
C GLU A 914 -2.89 -8.44 50.68
N THR A 915 -2.53 -7.28 51.23
CA THR A 915 -1.70 -7.22 52.45
C THR A 915 -2.55 -7.54 53.67
N LEU A 916 -2.14 -8.54 54.45
CA LEU A 916 -2.81 -8.94 55.68
C LEU A 916 -2.56 -7.93 56.81
N SER A 917 -3.37 -8.02 57.87
CA SER A 917 -3.14 -7.23 59.07
C SER A 917 -1.79 -7.54 59.72
N ASN A 918 -1.29 -6.61 60.54
CA ASN A 918 -0.05 -6.78 61.28
C ASN A 918 -0.18 -6.08 62.64
N PRO A 919 0.06 -6.77 63.77
CA PRO A 919 0.53 -8.17 63.86
C PRO A 919 -0.59 -9.21 63.68
N LEU A 920 -0.24 -10.39 63.17
CA LEU A 920 -1.09 -11.60 63.17
C LEU A 920 -0.81 -12.46 64.40
N ALA A 921 -1.86 -12.94 65.07
CA ALA A 921 -1.80 -13.88 66.19
C ALA A 921 -2.32 -15.27 65.82
N ALA A 922 -2.04 -16.27 66.67
CA ALA A 922 -2.51 -17.63 66.47
C ALA A 922 -4.05 -17.71 66.48
N ASN A 923 -4.63 -18.45 65.54
CA ASN A 923 -6.08 -18.52 65.25
C ASN A 923 -6.73 -17.23 64.72
N ASP A 924 -5.97 -16.17 64.40
CA ASP A 924 -6.55 -15.02 63.71
C ASP A 924 -7.01 -15.43 62.30
N THR A 925 -8.17 -14.91 61.88
CA THR A 925 -8.74 -15.15 60.56
C THR A 925 -8.87 -13.82 59.79
N GLU A 926 -8.21 -13.74 58.63
CA GLU A 926 -8.33 -12.64 57.67
C GLU A 926 -9.27 -13.05 56.53
N THR A 927 -10.20 -12.17 56.15
CA THR A 927 -11.09 -12.41 55.00
C THR A 927 -10.62 -11.58 53.82
N LEU A 928 -10.27 -12.26 52.73
CA LEU A 928 -9.82 -11.63 51.49
C LEU A 928 -10.99 -11.00 50.72
N ALA A 929 -10.67 -10.08 49.82
CA ALA A 929 -11.67 -9.35 49.04
C ALA A 929 -12.54 -10.23 48.10
N PHE A 930 -12.09 -11.46 47.80
CA PHE A 930 -12.78 -12.40 46.93
C PHE A 930 -12.95 -13.77 47.59
N ASP A 931 -14.05 -14.44 47.24
CA ASP A 931 -14.37 -15.80 47.62
C ASP A 931 -14.08 -16.78 46.46
N LYS A 932 -14.30 -18.09 46.68
CA LYS A 932 -14.12 -19.15 45.67
C LYS A 932 -12.78 -19.05 44.92
N LEU A 933 -11.70 -18.97 45.70
CA LEU A 933 -10.34 -18.80 45.22
C LEU A 933 -9.85 -20.06 44.49
N ALA A 934 -9.12 -19.86 43.39
CA ALA A 934 -8.43 -20.90 42.63
C ALA A 934 -7.13 -21.37 43.29
N SER A 935 -6.47 -20.46 44.00
CA SER A 935 -5.28 -20.71 44.81
C SER A 935 -5.09 -19.53 45.75
N CYS A 936 -4.37 -19.74 46.85
CA CYS A 936 -3.97 -18.68 47.77
C CYS A 936 -2.72 -19.13 48.52
N VAL A 937 -1.66 -18.33 48.45
CA VAL A 937 -0.44 -18.51 49.23
C VAL A 937 -0.14 -17.23 50.00
N LEU A 938 0.55 -17.37 51.14
CA LEU A 938 1.07 -16.21 51.86
C LEU A 938 2.54 -16.04 51.52
N GLU A 939 2.92 -14.81 51.22
CA GLU A 939 4.29 -14.37 50.96
C GLU A 939 4.65 -13.27 51.95
N ASP A 940 5.92 -13.14 52.28
CA ASP A 940 6.42 -12.01 53.05
C ASP A 940 6.69 -10.79 52.14
N GLN A 941 7.07 -9.64 52.71
CA GLN A 941 7.37 -8.42 51.93
C GLN A 941 8.57 -8.55 50.98
N THR A 942 9.35 -9.62 51.09
CA THR A 942 10.48 -9.92 50.20
C THR A 942 10.13 -10.98 49.15
N GLY A 943 8.89 -11.47 49.12
CA GLY A 943 8.42 -12.52 48.22
C GLY A 943 8.72 -13.95 48.71
N ALA A 944 9.13 -14.12 49.96
CA ALA A 944 9.40 -15.45 50.53
C ALA A 944 8.07 -16.13 50.90
N LEU A 945 7.82 -17.34 50.38
CA LEU A 945 6.64 -18.14 50.70
C LEU A 945 6.62 -18.50 52.19
N VAL A 946 5.49 -18.25 52.84
CA VAL A 946 5.22 -18.67 54.22
C VAL A 946 4.94 -20.16 54.24
N ASP A 947 5.47 -20.87 55.25
CA ASP A 947 5.24 -22.30 55.42
C ASP A 947 3.73 -22.56 55.53
N GLY A 948 3.22 -23.43 54.65
CA GLY A 948 1.80 -23.81 54.60
C GLY A 948 1.30 -24.48 55.88
N ALA A 949 2.17 -24.92 56.78
CA ALA A 949 1.78 -25.40 58.11
C ALA A 949 1.35 -24.26 59.05
N LEU A 950 1.70 -23.01 58.75
CA LEU A 950 1.45 -21.83 59.60
C LEU A 950 0.10 -21.17 59.32
N TYR A 951 -0.63 -21.60 58.30
CA TYR A 951 -1.95 -21.06 57.97
C TYR A 951 -2.81 -22.10 57.24
N THR A 952 -4.11 -21.88 57.22
CA THR A 952 -5.07 -22.62 56.41
C THR A 952 -5.91 -21.64 55.60
N VAL A 953 -6.28 -22.02 54.38
CA VAL A 953 -7.14 -21.18 53.52
C VAL A 953 -8.45 -21.90 53.24
N ASN A 954 -9.56 -21.28 53.65
CA ASN A 954 -10.88 -21.65 53.15
C ASN A 954 -11.11 -20.95 51.80
N ARG A 955 -10.85 -21.68 50.72
CA ARG A 955 -10.96 -21.17 49.35
C ARG A 955 -12.40 -20.80 48.98
N GLU A 956 -13.41 -21.47 49.53
CA GLU A 956 -14.81 -21.16 49.25
C GLU A 956 -15.23 -19.81 49.81
N THR A 957 -14.75 -19.45 51.01
CA THR A 957 -15.11 -18.18 51.68
C THR A 957 -14.04 -17.10 51.55
N GLY A 958 -12.86 -17.40 51.00
CA GLY A 958 -11.73 -16.48 50.94
C GLY A 958 -11.09 -16.17 52.30
N ALA A 959 -11.20 -17.08 53.28
CA ALA A 959 -10.71 -16.83 54.64
C ALA A 959 -9.36 -17.52 54.90
N VAL A 960 -8.36 -16.76 55.34
CA VAL A 960 -7.03 -17.25 55.76
C VAL A 960 -7.02 -17.30 57.28
N THR A 961 -6.80 -18.48 57.88
CA THR A 961 -6.72 -18.67 59.34
C THR A 961 -5.31 -19.10 59.74
N MET A 962 -4.69 -18.34 60.64
CA MET A 962 -3.34 -18.61 61.12
C MET A 962 -3.33 -19.81 62.08
N ALA A 963 -2.28 -20.64 62.03
CA ALA A 963 -2.15 -21.83 62.84
C ALA A 963 -1.95 -21.52 64.33
N ASP A 964 -2.10 -22.55 65.18
CA ASP A 964 -1.76 -22.51 66.60
C ASP A 964 -0.96 -23.78 66.96
N PRO A 965 0.34 -23.67 67.32
CA PRO A 965 1.11 -22.44 67.53
C PRO A 965 1.51 -21.73 66.22
N LEU A 966 1.69 -20.40 66.29
CA LEU A 966 2.16 -19.55 65.18
C LEU A 966 3.55 -18.98 65.47
N ASP A 967 4.52 -19.19 64.56
CA ASP A 967 5.85 -18.53 64.59
C ASP A 967 6.13 -17.88 63.24
N LEU A 968 6.09 -16.54 63.20
CA LEU A 968 6.37 -15.74 62.00
C LEU A 968 7.71 -15.00 62.08
N SER A 969 8.59 -15.34 63.04
CA SER A 969 9.83 -14.61 63.28
C SER A 969 10.83 -14.66 62.11
N GLY A 970 10.69 -15.65 61.23
CA GLY A 970 11.47 -15.79 60.00
C GLY A 970 10.97 -14.98 58.79
N TYR A 971 9.84 -14.28 58.88
CA TYR A 971 9.20 -13.60 57.75
C TYR A 971 9.14 -12.08 57.93
N THR A 972 9.27 -11.35 56.82
CA THR A 972 9.13 -9.89 56.80
C THR A 972 7.67 -9.48 56.70
N GLN A 973 7.09 -9.00 57.81
CA GLN A 973 5.68 -8.60 57.89
C GLN A 973 5.43 -7.13 57.45
N PRO A 974 4.20 -6.73 57.06
CA PRO A 974 2.97 -7.53 56.98
C PRO A 974 3.03 -8.58 55.87
N LEU A 975 2.44 -9.75 56.10
CA LEU A 975 2.33 -10.78 55.08
C LEU A 975 1.40 -10.34 53.95
N VAL A 976 1.60 -10.86 52.75
CA VAL A 976 0.78 -10.61 51.56
C VAL A 976 0.14 -11.92 51.12
N ALA A 977 -1.18 -11.95 51.03
CA ALA A 977 -1.90 -13.04 50.39
C ALA A 977 -1.86 -12.85 48.88
N ARG A 978 -1.22 -13.77 48.16
CA ARG A 978 -1.25 -13.86 46.70
C ARG A 978 -2.26 -14.95 46.31
N TYR A 979 -3.37 -14.56 45.70
CA TYR A 979 -4.48 -15.47 45.39
C TYR A 979 -5.01 -15.25 43.97
N ARG A 980 -5.64 -16.29 43.40
CA ARG A 980 -6.18 -16.23 42.04
C ARG A 980 -7.68 -16.45 42.03
N ILE A 981 -8.37 -15.69 41.20
CA ILE A 981 -9.77 -15.91 40.82
C ILE A 981 -9.82 -16.35 39.37
N GLU A 982 -10.74 -17.25 39.03
CA GLU A 982 -10.84 -17.77 37.66
C GLU A 982 -12.21 -18.34 37.32
N ASP A 983 -12.54 -18.30 36.03
CA ASP A 983 -13.71 -18.95 35.43
C ASP A 983 -13.28 -19.75 34.20
N MET A 984 -13.77 -20.99 34.10
CA MET A 984 -13.50 -21.87 32.97
C MET A 984 -14.71 -21.89 32.04
N ALA A 985 -14.49 -21.67 30.74
CA ALA A 985 -15.53 -21.57 29.75
C ALA A 985 -15.17 -22.31 28.45
N LEU A 986 -16.18 -22.82 27.75
CA LEU A 986 -16.04 -23.39 26.42
C LEU A 986 -16.23 -22.29 25.37
N VAL A 987 -15.28 -22.18 24.43
CA VAL A 987 -15.35 -21.22 23.33
C VAL A 987 -16.28 -21.77 22.25
N ASN A 988 -17.36 -21.06 21.97
CA ASN A 988 -18.27 -21.35 20.86
C ASN A 988 -17.68 -20.85 19.52
N GLU A 989 -17.17 -19.62 19.51
CA GLU A 989 -16.58 -18.98 18.33
C GLU A 989 -15.36 -18.14 18.73
N ALA A 990 -14.27 -18.26 17.97
CA ALA A 990 -13.08 -17.43 18.10
C ALA A 990 -12.83 -16.65 16.81
N GLN A 991 -12.80 -15.32 16.89
CA GLN A 991 -12.57 -14.44 15.75
C GLN A 991 -11.13 -13.93 15.70
N ILE A 992 -10.62 -13.67 14.49
CA ILE A 992 -9.24 -13.18 14.25
C ILE A 992 -8.93 -11.90 15.03
N ASN A 993 -9.94 -11.08 15.29
CA ASN A 993 -9.81 -9.84 16.05
C ASN A 993 -9.73 -10.05 17.57
N GLY A 994 -9.67 -11.28 18.08
CA GLY A 994 -9.64 -11.57 19.52
C GLY A 994 -11.01 -11.67 20.20
N GLN A 995 -12.12 -11.48 19.49
CA GLN A 995 -13.46 -11.65 20.05
C GLN A 995 -13.79 -13.14 20.21
N LEU A 996 -14.14 -13.54 21.43
CA LEU A 996 -14.50 -14.90 21.78
C LEU A 996 -15.95 -14.94 22.24
N SER A 997 -16.78 -15.73 21.57
CA SER A 997 -18.13 -16.07 22.04
C SER A 997 -18.05 -17.35 22.87
N LEU A 998 -18.62 -17.33 24.07
CA LEU A 998 -18.59 -18.42 25.03
C LEU A 998 -19.93 -19.16 25.07
N VAL A 999 -19.90 -20.45 25.42
CA VAL A 999 -21.12 -21.27 25.56
C VAL A 999 -21.91 -20.92 26.83
N GLY A 1000 -21.24 -20.42 27.87
CA GLY A 1000 -21.85 -20.00 29.13
C GLY A 1000 -21.42 -18.59 29.53
N ALA A 1001 -22.26 -17.93 30.32
CA ALA A 1001 -21.96 -16.61 30.87
C ALA A 1001 -20.88 -16.69 31.96
N ILE A 1002 -19.99 -15.70 32.01
CA ILE A 1002 -18.98 -15.57 33.06
C ILE A 1002 -19.63 -15.06 34.35
N GLY A 1003 -19.34 -15.70 35.48
CA GLY A 1003 -19.99 -15.41 36.75
C GLY A 1003 -19.44 -14.20 37.50
N ARG A 1004 -18.27 -13.69 37.08
CA ARG A 1004 -17.50 -12.66 37.81
C ARG A 1004 -17.08 -11.51 36.90
N ALA A 1005 -16.67 -10.42 37.54
CA ALA A 1005 -16.03 -9.30 36.86
C ALA A 1005 -14.53 -9.53 36.74
N TYR A 1006 -13.93 -9.14 35.61
CA TYR A 1006 -12.48 -9.15 35.39
C TYR A 1006 -12.00 -7.83 34.78
N GLU A 1007 -10.86 -7.34 35.26
CA GLU A 1007 -10.22 -6.13 34.76
C GLU A 1007 -9.04 -6.47 33.85
N PRO A 1008 -8.84 -5.79 32.70
CA PRO A 1008 -7.77 -6.09 31.74
C PRO A 1008 -6.35 -6.05 32.32
N ALA A 1009 -6.13 -5.21 33.34
CA ALA A 1009 -4.79 -4.93 33.88
C ALA A 1009 -4.06 -6.19 34.36
N ASP A 1010 -4.80 -7.11 34.98
CA ASP A 1010 -4.29 -8.31 35.66
C ASP A 1010 -5.00 -9.61 35.25
N THR A 1011 -5.78 -9.59 34.17
CA THR A 1011 -6.51 -10.77 33.68
C THR A 1011 -5.90 -11.35 32.42
N TRP A 1012 -5.81 -12.66 32.39
CA TRP A 1012 -5.35 -13.45 31.25
C TRP A 1012 -6.38 -14.51 30.86
N ILE A 1013 -6.30 -14.94 29.60
CA ILE A 1013 -7.11 -16.00 29.02
C ILE A 1013 -6.16 -17.09 28.54
N SER A 1014 -6.27 -18.26 29.16
CA SER A 1014 -5.39 -19.40 28.86
C SER A 1014 -6.18 -20.57 28.30
N SER A 1015 -5.77 -21.10 27.16
CA SER A 1015 -6.37 -22.31 26.58
C SER A 1015 -5.89 -23.56 27.34
N ALA A 1016 -6.81 -24.48 27.65
CA ALA A 1016 -6.51 -25.70 28.39
C ALA A 1016 -6.11 -26.88 27.49
N LEU A 1017 -4.92 -27.43 27.71
CA LEU A 1017 -4.50 -28.72 27.16
C LEU A 1017 -5.08 -29.84 28.02
N ILE A 1018 -6.13 -30.50 27.53
CA ILE A 1018 -6.89 -31.51 28.30
C ILE A 1018 -6.29 -32.91 28.11
N PHE A 1019 -6.03 -33.59 29.22
CA PHE A 1019 -5.54 -34.98 29.27
C PHE A 1019 -6.64 -36.01 29.56
N GLY A 1020 -7.76 -35.57 30.15
CA GLY A 1020 -8.80 -36.46 30.66
C GLY A 1020 -8.47 -36.92 32.08
N ASP A 1021 -8.94 -38.10 32.48
CA ASP A 1021 -8.71 -38.61 33.83
C ASP A 1021 -7.33 -39.27 33.93
N LEU A 1022 -6.55 -38.91 34.96
CA LEU A 1022 -5.24 -39.49 35.22
C LEU A 1022 -5.31 -40.45 36.41
N GLY A 1023 -4.98 -41.72 36.16
CA GLY A 1023 -4.91 -42.76 37.18
C GLY A 1023 -4.22 -44.00 36.65
N SER A 1024 -3.51 -44.70 37.53
CA SER A 1024 -2.91 -45.99 37.21
C SER A 1024 -3.99 -47.07 37.13
N ARG A 1025 -3.92 -47.93 36.12
CA ARG A 1025 -4.83 -49.07 35.99
C ARG A 1025 -4.22 -50.18 35.16
N VAL A 1026 -4.71 -51.39 35.39
CA VAL A 1026 -4.41 -52.57 34.57
C VAL A 1026 -5.58 -52.81 33.61
N HIS A 1027 -5.30 -53.10 32.35
CA HIS A 1027 -6.33 -53.37 31.35
C HIS A 1027 -5.88 -54.36 30.28
N HIS A 1028 -6.82 -54.81 29.45
CA HIS A 1028 -6.56 -55.73 28.34
C HIS A 1028 -5.86 -57.03 28.78
N MET A 1029 -6.25 -57.59 29.93
CA MET A 1029 -5.66 -58.84 30.43
C MET A 1029 -6.21 -60.07 29.68
N PHE A 1030 -5.31 -60.91 29.15
CA PHE A 1030 -5.67 -62.20 28.56
C PHE A 1030 -4.50 -63.18 28.58
N SER A 1031 -4.80 -64.48 28.55
CA SER A 1031 -3.80 -65.52 28.31
C SER A 1031 -3.77 -65.97 26.84
N GLN A 1032 -2.63 -66.49 26.39
CA GLN A 1032 -2.44 -67.11 25.08
C GLN A 1032 -1.46 -68.29 25.17
N ALA A 1033 -1.68 -69.31 24.35
CA ALA A 1033 -0.95 -70.58 24.45
C ALA A 1033 0.50 -70.51 23.98
N THR A 1034 0.85 -69.51 23.17
CA THR A 1034 2.20 -69.38 22.62
C THR A 1034 2.56 -67.90 22.54
N TRP A 1035 3.70 -67.49 23.10
CA TRP A 1035 4.28 -66.18 22.80
C TRP A 1035 4.78 -66.16 21.34
N THR A 1036 4.23 -65.25 20.53
CA THR A 1036 4.55 -65.13 19.09
C THR A 1036 5.69 -64.16 18.79
N GLY A 1037 6.17 -63.42 19.79
CA GLY A 1037 7.12 -62.31 19.60
C GLY A 1037 6.47 -61.00 19.13
N THR A 1038 5.15 -60.94 18.98
CA THR A 1038 4.42 -59.74 18.54
C THR A 1038 3.61 -59.14 19.68
N TRP A 1039 3.78 -57.84 19.93
CA TRP A 1039 3.00 -57.08 20.91
C TRP A 1039 1.63 -56.73 20.33
N SER A 1040 0.56 -57.09 21.03
CA SER A 1040 -0.82 -56.86 20.62
C SER A 1040 -1.71 -56.70 21.85
N ASP A 1041 -2.73 -55.84 21.74
CA ASP A 1041 -3.75 -55.63 22.77
C ASP A 1041 -4.91 -56.64 22.64
N ALA A 1042 -4.85 -57.49 21.61
CA ALA A 1042 -5.72 -58.63 21.40
C ALA A 1042 -4.92 -59.94 21.35
N ARG A 1043 -5.55 -61.04 21.72
CA ARG A 1043 -4.95 -62.39 21.67
C ARG A 1043 -4.53 -62.75 20.25
N ILE A 1044 -3.31 -63.27 20.11
CA ILE A 1044 -2.84 -63.89 18.86
C ILE A 1044 -2.81 -65.41 19.07
N GLY A 1045 -3.55 -66.15 18.26
CA GLY A 1045 -3.61 -67.62 18.31
C GLY A 1045 -4.60 -68.19 19.34
N SER A 1046 -4.38 -69.44 19.74
CA SER A 1046 -5.31 -70.19 20.60
C SER A 1046 -5.30 -69.74 22.06
N THR A 1047 -6.46 -69.85 22.71
CA THR A 1047 -6.60 -69.67 24.17
C THR A 1047 -5.91 -70.78 24.95
N THR A 1048 -5.64 -70.54 26.23
CA THR A 1048 -5.23 -71.56 27.21
C THR A 1048 -6.39 -71.92 28.13
N THR A 1049 -6.37 -73.13 28.70
CA THR A 1049 -7.23 -73.49 29.84
C THR A 1049 -6.71 -72.93 31.15
N ALA A 1050 -5.40 -72.65 31.25
CA ALA A 1050 -4.79 -71.93 32.37
C ALA A 1050 -5.17 -70.44 32.32
N GLN A 1051 -5.69 -69.90 33.42
CA GLN A 1051 -6.11 -68.51 33.54
C GLN A 1051 -5.62 -67.93 34.87
N TYR A 1052 -5.35 -66.63 34.90
CA TYR A 1052 -5.16 -65.88 36.13
C TYR A 1052 -6.52 -65.34 36.60
N ASN A 1053 -6.82 -65.49 37.90
CA ASN A 1053 -8.09 -65.07 38.47
C ASN A 1053 -8.02 -63.61 38.94
N ASP A 1054 -8.01 -62.69 37.98
CA ASP A 1054 -7.95 -61.25 38.20
C ASP A 1054 -9.21 -60.69 38.89
N LEU A 1055 -10.34 -61.40 38.83
CA LEU A 1055 -11.56 -60.99 39.53
C LEU A 1055 -11.42 -61.03 41.06
N LEU A 1056 -10.79 -62.08 41.60
CA LEU A 1056 -10.57 -62.22 43.04
C LEU A 1056 -9.22 -61.67 43.49
N TYR A 1057 -8.24 -61.66 42.60
CA TYR A 1057 -6.87 -61.26 42.87
C TYR A 1057 -6.37 -60.31 41.78
N PRO A 1058 -6.88 -59.07 41.72
CA PRO A 1058 -6.49 -58.13 40.68
C PRO A 1058 -5.00 -57.80 40.76
N ILE A 1059 -4.37 -57.58 39.61
CA ILE A 1059 -2.99 -57.08 39.57
C ILE A 1059 -2.95 -55.67 40.18
N GLN A 1060 -2.11 -55.50 41.20
CA GLN A 1060 -2.04 -54.24 41.95
C GLN A 1060 -1.07 -53.28 41.28
N VAL A 1061 -1.48 -52.02 41.11
CA VAL A 1061 -0.67 -50.89 40.62
C VAL A 1061 -0.93 -49.67 41.49
N ASP A 1062 -0.04 -48.69 41.44
CA ASP A 1062 -0.25 -47.37 42.06
C ASP A 1062 0.22 -46.25 41.12
N ASN A 1063 -0.27 -45.03 41.37
CA ASN A 1063 -0.05 -43.86 40.54
C ASN A 1063 1.43 -43.44 40.48
N GLN A 1064 2.15 -43.63 41.59
CA GLN A 1064 3.54 -43.21 41.73
C GLN A 1064 4.53 -44.11 40.98
N ASN A 1065 4.24 -45.40 40.85
CA ASN A 1065 5.22 -46.41 40.42
C ASN A 1065 4.85 -47.12 39.12
N ALA A 1066 3.58 -47.15 38.74
CA ALA A 1066 3.15 -47.71 37.47
C ALA A 1066 3.68 -46.86 36.31
N ILE A 1067 4.07 -47.53 35.22
CA ILE A 1067 4.43 -46.91 33.96
C ILE A 1067 3.43 -47.30 32.88
N ARG A 1068 3.34 -46.50 31.82
CA ARG A 1068 2.55 -46.88 30.66
C ARG A 1068 3.34 -47.90 29.84
N GLU A 1069 2.94 -49.16 29.91
CA GLU A 1069 3.72 -50.26 29.35
C GLU A 1069 2.79 -51.44 29.01
N ARG A 1070 3.21 -52.25 28.03
CA ARG A 1070 2.59 -53.53 27.74
C ARG A 1070 3.43 -54.63 28.36
N TRP A 1071 2.81 -55.57 29.05
CA TRP A 1071 3.49 -56.62 29.80
C TRP A 1071 3.21 -58.01 29.24
N ALA A 1072 4.24 -58.86 29.27
CA ALA A 1072 4.21 -60.26 28.91
C ALA A 1072 4.82 -61.11 30.04
N ILE A 1073 3.99 -61.95 30.65
CA ILE A 1073 4.44 -62.93 31.63
C ILE A 1073 4.61 -64.27 30.93
N ILE A 1074 5.83 -64.54 30.47
CA ILE A 1074 6.15 -65.68 29.58
C ILE A 1074 6.62 -66.86 30.43
N PHE A 1075 5.84 -67.94 30.45
CA PHE A 1075 6.15 -69.13 31.23
C PHE A 1075 7.35 -69.88 30.63
N THR A 1076 8.37 -70.13 31.45
CA THR A 1076 9.54 -70.95 31.11
C THR A 1076 9.36 -72.41 31.54
N GLY A 1077 8.42 -72.67 32.45
CA GLY A 1077 8.02 -74.00 32.92
C GLY A 1077 6.54 -74.03 33.30
N SER A 1078 6.11 -75.01 34.09
CA SER A 1078 4.72 -75.07 34.59
C SER A 1078 4.44 -74.12 35.76
N THR A 1079 5.49 -73.64 36.44
CA THR A 1079 5.38 -72.75 37.61
C THR A 1079 6.33 -71.55 37.55
N THR A 1080 7.25 -71.46 36.60
CA THR A 1080 8.24 -70.37 36.48
C THR A 1080 7.99 -69.55 35.22
N PHE A 1081 8.21 -68.24 35.31
CA PHE A 1081 7.98 -67.30 34.20
C PHE A 1081 8.97 -66.13 34.21
N ASN A 1082 9.12 -65.48 33.05
CA ASN A 1082 9.81 -64.21 32.88
C ASN A 1082 8.79 -63.07 32.79
N VAL A 1083 9.11 -61.93 33.40
CA VAL A 1083 8.34 -60.69 33.29
C VAL A 1083 9.02 -59.79 32.27
N VAL A 1084 8.34 -59.51 31.17
CA VAL A 1084 8.89 -58.75 30.04
C VAL A 1084 7.96 -57.57 29.73
N GLY A 1085 8.49 -56.35 29.70
CA GLY A 1085 7.81 -55.17 29.14
C GLY A 1085 8.16 -55.00 27.66
N GLU A 1086 7.30 -54.34 26.89
CA GLU A 1086 7.59 -54.05 25.48
C GLU A 1086 8.83 -53.20 25.32
N THR A 1087 8.90 -52.14 26.11
CA THR A 1087 9.98 -51.17 26.04
C THR A 1087 11.03 -51.45 27.12
N SER A 1088 10.58 -51.92 28.28
CA SER A 1088 11.44 -52.20 29.44
C SER A 1088 12.23 -53.51 29.35
N GLY A 1089 11.89 -54.40 28.41
CA GLY A 1089 12.52 -55.71 28.27
C GLY A 1089 12.24 -56.64 29.48
N GLN A 1090 13.06 -57.68 29.67
CA GLN A 1090 12.90 -58.59 30.80
C GLN A 1090 13.37 -57.95 32.11
N ILE A 1091 12.43 -57.60 32.98
CA ILE A 1091 12.70 -56.87 34.22
C ILE A 1091 12.79 -57.77 35.45
N ALA A 1092 12.21 -58.98 35.39
CA ALA A 1092 12.23 -59.93 36.50
C ALA A 1092 11.99 -61.36 36.03
N THR A 1093 12.27 -62.31 36.92
CA THR A 1093 11.77 -63.69 36.84
C THR A 1093 10.90 -63.97 38.07
N GLY A 1094 9.87 -64.80 37.90
CA GLY A 1094 8.91 -65.10 38.94
C GLY A 1094 8.42 -66.54 38.89
N ASN A 1095 7.56 -66.88 39.85
CA ASN A 1095 6.93 -68.18 39.93
C ASN A 1095 5.49 -68.07 40.45
N THR A 1096 4.71 -69.13 40.29
CA THR A 1096 3.29 -69.14 40.68
C THR A 1096 3.04 -69.32 42.18
N GLY A 1097 4.08 -69.61 42.98
CA GLY A 1097 3.98 -69.87 44.42
C GLY A 1097 4.30 -68.67 45.32
N THR A 1098 4.80 -67.56 44.79
CA THR A 1098 5.12 -66.33 45.54
C THR A 1098 4.66 -65.10 44.77
N ASP A 1099 4.24 -64.05 45.47
CA ASP A 1099 3.86 -62.79 44.83
C ASP A 1099 5.03 -62.26 43.98
N CYS A 1100 4.73 -61.82 42.77
CA CYS A 1100 5.72 -61.26 41.86
C CYS A 1100 5.54 -59.74 41.82
N ALA A 1101 6.52 -59.02 42.38
CA ALA A 1101 6.52 -57.57 42.48
C ALA A 1101 7.83 -57.00 41.90
N PRO A 1102 7.97 -56.90 40.57
CA PRO A 1102 9.17 -56.37 39.92
C PRO A 1102 9.43 -54.92 40.35
N VAL A 1103 10.63 -54.62 40.85
CA VAL A 1103 11.00 -53.30 41.36
C VAL A 1103 11.25 -52.32 40.22
N ASN A 1104 10.61 -51.15 40.29
CA ASN A 1104 10.91 -50.00 39.47
C ASN A 1104 12.21 -49.35 39.98
N PRO A 1105 13.31 -49.32 39.19
CA PRO A 1105 14.58 -48.76 39.61
C PRO A 1105 14.52 -47.23 39.81
N VAL A 1106 13.53 -46.56 39.23
CA VAL A 1106 13.33 -45.10 39.33
C VAL A 1106 12.78 -44.71 40.70
N THR A 1107 11.89 -45.53 41.27
CA THR A 1107 11.20 -45.22 42.54
C THR A 1107 11.62 -46.11 43.71
N GLY A 1108 12.24 -47.26 43.44
CA GLY A 1108 12.58 -48.26 44.45
C GLY A 1108 11.40 -49.11 44.92
N ALA A 1109 10.22 -48.93 44.34
CA ALA A 1109 8.98 -49.66 44.66
C ALA A 1109 8.48 -50.47 43.44
N PRO A 1110 7.56 -51.45 43.59
CA PRO A 1110 7.14 -52.30 42.48
C PRO A 1110 6.40 -51.54 41.36
N TYR A 1111 6.64 -51.89 40.09
CA TYR A 1111 5.82 -51.41 38.96
C TYR A 1111 4.35 -51.85 39.09
N PHE A 1112 4.19 -53.11 39.50
CA PHE A 1112 2.92 -53.77 39.79
C PHE A 1112 3.19 -54.98 40.68
N THR A 1113 2.15 -55.54 41.30
CA THR A 1113 2.23 -56.78 42.07
C THR A 1113 1.22 -57.81 41.55
N ILE A 1114 1.71 -58.98 41.14
CA ILE A 1114 0.89 -60.14 40.79
C ILE A 1114 0.83 -61.08 41.99
N LEU A 1115 -0.36 -61.27 42.56
CA LEU A 1115 -0.56 -62.12 43.71
C LEU A 1115 -0.49 -63.60 43.34
N ALA A 1116 0.24 -64.40 44.12
CA ALA A 1116 0.42 -65.84 43.90
C ALA A 1116 -0.90 -66.61 43.89
N ALA A 1117 -1.84 -66.20 44.75
CA ALA A 1117 -3.14 -66.84 44.89
C ALA A 1117 -4.03 -66.75 43.63
N GLY A 1118 -3.71 -65.83 42.70
CA GLY A 1118 -4.45 -65.68 41.45
C GLY A 1118 -4.10 -66.72 40.38
N TRP A 1119 -3.00 -67.46 40.51
CA TRP A 1119 -2.58 -68.43 39.49
C TRP A 1119 -3.46 -69.68 39.47
N GLY A 1120 -4.19 -69.89 38.36
CA GLY A 1120 -4.84 -71.17 38.06
C GLY A 1120 -3.86 -72.27 37.66
N SER A 1121 -4.31 -73.53 37.63
CA SER A 1121 -3.51 -74.67 37.16
C SER A 1121 -3.43 -74.76 35.63
N GLY A 1122 -2.41 -75.47 35.12
CA GLY A 1122 -2.33 -75.85 33.70
C GLY A 1122 -1.42 -74.98 32.82
N TRP A 1123 -0.60 -74.12 33.42
CA TRP A 1123 0.42 -73.36 32.70
C TRP A 1123 1.51 -74.29 32.16
N ALA A 1124 2.04 -73.96 30.99
CA ALA A 1124 3.09 -74.71 30.32
C ALA A 1124 4.14 -73.76 29.75
N THR A 1125 5.32 -74.28 29.42
CA THR A 1125 6.36 -73.51 28.74
C THR A 1125 5.80 -72.83 27.50
N ASN A 1126 6.16 -71.55 27.34
CA ASN A 1126 5.74 -70.63 26.29
C ASN A 1126 4.30 -70.12 26.36
N TYR A 1127 3.51 -70.53 27.35
CA TYR A 1127 2.24 -69.86 27.64
C TYR A 1127 2.55 -68.45 28.14
N VAL A 1128 1.67 -67.49 27.84
CA VAL A 1128 1.90 -66.12 28.27
C VAL A 1128 0.60 -65.44 28.70
N MET A 1129 0.70 -64.71 29.81
CA MET A 1129 -0.31 -63.76 30.24
C MET A 1129 0.10 -62.36 29.79
N ARG A 1130 -0.84 -61.67 29.15
CA ARG A 1130 -0.70 -60.33 28.61
C ARG A 1130 -1.59 -59.40 29.41
N PHE A 1131 -1.10 -58.20 29.68
CA PHE A 1131 -1.88 -57.09 30.21
C PHE A 1131 -1.10 -55.81 29.93
N ASN A 1132 -1.78 -54.68 29.99
CA ASN A 1132 -1.14 -53.37 29.87
C ASN A 1132 -1.40 -52.58 31.15
N THR A 1133 -0.50 -51.65 31.45
CA THR A 1133 -0.70 -50.65 32.50
C THR A 1133 -0.82 -49.27 31.88
N ASP A 1134 -1.79 -48.48 32.34
CA ASP A 1134 -1.75 -47.02 32.23
C ASP A 1134 -1.08 -46.46 33.47
N ALA A 1135 -0.42 -45.31 33.34
CA ALA A 1135 0.20 -44.59 34.45
C ALA A 1135 -0.45 -43.23 34.64
N ALA A 1136 -0.35 -42.69 35.86
CA ALA A 1136 -1.03 -41.44 36.24
C ALA A 1136 -0.24 -40.19 35.81
N HIS A 1137 0.15 -40.13 34.53
CA HIS A 1137 0.89 -39.00 33.97
C HIS A 1137 0.51 -38.74 32.51
N ALA A 1138 0.73 -37.51 32.01
CA ALA A 1138 0.45 -37.12 30.63
C ALA A 1138 1.60 -36.30 30.02
N PRO A 1139 1.95 -36.53 28.74
CA PRO A 1139 3.03 -35.82 28.06
C PRO A 1139 2.61 -34.44 27.56
N ILE A 1140 3.49 -33.46 27.75
CA ILE A 1140 3.36 -32.08 27.29
C ILE A 1140 4.64 -31.70 26.54
N TRP A 1141 4.49 -31.14 25.34
CA TRP A 1141 5.56 -30.44 24.66
C TRP A 1141 5.39 -28.93 24.83
N ILE A 1142 6.51 -28.26 25.10
CA ILE A 1142 6.57 -26.82 25.34
C ILE A 1142 7.54 -26.25 24.31
N ALA A 1143 7.03 -25.35 23.46
CA ALA A 1143 7.81 -24.60 22.48
C ALA A 1143 8.07 -23.19 23.03
N ARG A 1144 9.35 -22.84 23.22
CA ARG A 1144 9.79 -21.48 23.54
C ARG A 1144 10.35 -20.83 22.29
N THR A 1145 9.78 -19.70 21.90
CA THR A 1145 10.15 -18.94 20.71
C THR A 1145 10.72 -17.60 21.11
N THR A 1146 11.95 -17.33 20.67
CA THR A 1146 12.64 -16.03 20.87
C THR A 1146 12.69 -15.30 19.54
N VAL A 1147 12.09 -14.12 19.47
CA VAL A 1147 12.16 -13.21 18.32
C VAL A 1147 13.42 -12.35 18.41
N SER A 1148 14.00 -11.99 17.26
CA SER A 1148 15.21 -11.19 17.22
C SER A 1148 15.03 -9.80 17.86
N GLY A 1149 16.05 -9.33 18.56
CA GLY A 1149 16.11 -8.01 19.17
C GLY A 1149 16.67 -7.99 20.59
N THR A 1150 16.84 -6.77 21.11
CA THR A 1150 17.38 -6.53 22.46
C THR A 1150 16.40 -6.99 23.53
N PRO A 1151 16.86 -7.67 24.61
CA PRO A 1151 16.01 -8.02 25.75
C PRO A 1151 15.43 -6.77 26.40
N THR A 1152 14.20 -6.88 26.89
CA THR A 1152 13.51 -5.79 27.60
C THR A 1152 13.64 -5.90 29.12
N THR A 1153 13.94 -7.09 29.62
CA THR A 1153 14.14 -7.41 31.05
C THR A 1153 15.42 -8.24 31.23
N GLU A 1154 16.00 -8.21 32.43
CA GLU A 1154 17.17 -9.05 32.77
C GLU A 1154 16.74 -10.48 33.15
N ASP A 1155 15.67 -10.59 33.94
CA ASP A 1155 15.04 -11.85 34.31
C ASP A 1155 13.72 -12.01 33.53
N ASP A 1156 13.43 -13.24 33.08
CA ASP A 1156 12.21 -13.59 32.36
C ASP A 1156 11.72 -14.96 32.80
N SER A 1157 10.41 -15.15 32.93
CA SER A 1157 9.81 -16.38 33.46
C SER A 1157 8.42 -16.63 32.91
N PHE A 1158 7.98 -17.89 32.88
CA PHE A 1158 6.60 -18.25 32.60
C PHE A 1158 6.15 -19.31 33.61
N LYS A 1159 4.84 -19.46 33.81
CA LYS A 1159 4.30 -20.48 34.73
C LYS A 1159 3.32 -21.41 34.04
N LEU A 1160 3.58 -22.71 34.16
CA LEU A 1160 2.69 -23.78 33.74
C LEU A 1160 2.02 -24.38 34.97
N GLN A 1161 0.71 -24.61 34.91
CA GLN A 1161 -0.04 -25.24 35.99
C GLN A 1161 -0.79 -26.48 35.51
N ILE A 1162 -0.66 -27.57 36.26
CA ILE A 1162 -1.42 -28.81 36.11
C ILE A 1162 -2.63 -28.76 37.05
N ARG A 1163 -3.80 -29.12 36.53
CA ARG A 1163 -5.09 -28.91 37.17
C ARG A 1163 -6.00 -30.12 36.96
N GLY A 1164 -6.96 -30.30 37.85
CA GLY A 1164 -7.91 -31.40 37.88
C GLY A 1164 -8.59 -31.46 39.24
N ASP A 1165 -9.52 -32.39 39.40
CA ASP A 1165 -10.27 -32.60 40.64
C ASP A 1165 -9.83 -33.92 41.31
N ALA A 1166 -9.53 -33.87 42.61
CA ALA A 1166 -9.22 -35.06 43.39
C ALA A 1166 -10.50 -35.88 43.67
N GLY A 1167 -10.41 -37.19 43.44
CA GLY A 1167 -11.48 -38.17 43.68
C GLY A 1167 -11.71 -38.57 45.13
#